data_AF-A0A838Q7M3-F1
#
_entry.id   AF-A0A838Q7M3-F1
#
_cell.length_a   1.000
_cell.length_b   1.000
_cell.length_c   1.000
_cell.angle_alpha   90.00
_cell.angle_beta   90.00
_cell.angle_gamma   90.00
#
_symmetry.space_group_name_H-M   'P 1'
#
loop_
_entity.id
_entity.type
_entity.pdbx_description
1 polymer ?
#
loop_
_entity_poly.entity_id
_entity_poly.type
_entity_poly.pdbx_seq_one_letter_code
_entity_poly.pdbx_strand_id
1 'polypeptide(L)'
;YESNDFFERDNLYINNQDGTFAEDLERQMPSISYSSMGVDMADINNDGWLDIYVTDMLPDDDHRLKTTGAFEGWDVYQAKLRNDYHHQFTRNTLQLNNANGTFSEIGQLAGVAKTDWSWSALIADFDLDGHKDIHVTNGMAADVTSQDYIAFLANNETQSSVMKGGKRVDFLGLVKAMSSTPLSDYAFRNNGDLTFANNAAGWGLDTKAFSNGAAYGDLNGDGALDLVVNNVNQEAFVYRNNARSLSKNRFLQVNLVGAGTNRFGIGAKVRLSGGGASFYQEMMPSRGFQSSVDYVLTFGLGQLDSVDSVTVEWPDGRVSAQTNVAANQRITVSQAGAAAAGAGAIGKVRRLLFTDVTDEAALGFVHRENAFVDFDRERLIPKMLSTEGPYMAVADVNGDGLSDAFIGGAKDQAGALLIQRPGGGFAATNQKLFEQDKISEDIGALFFDANGDGFPDLYVVSGGNEFSDLAPALEDRLYTNDGRGNFRKSVGSLPQSLTSGSRVTAADFDGDGDMDLFVGGRVVPGRYGLSPTSALLTNDGRGRFTDVTEAVAPGLAQVGMVTDALWQDVDKDRRVDLVLVGEWMPITVFRNIGGGKFTRMQLPGLEKSDGWWNRIVAGDFTGDGLTDFVVGNLGLDTRLRASERQPATMHVKDFDRNGFVEQIISYYNQGVSYPLVLRDDLIKALPYLKARYLNYKDYAGQTVNDIFPGKDLADAVFRKSHTFATTLVRNNGDGSFTLVPLPLEAQVAPVYGILASDFDGDNNMDLLLAGNFDGVKPEIGRMSAGYGLFLRGDGKGRFAPARAAESGFFVPGQARDIQRLRTKQGELYVVTRNNDRPLVFRTTTRAGQ
;
A
#
# COMPACT_ATOMS: atom_id res chain seq x y z
N TYR A 1 0.00 6.89 23.10
CA TYR A 1 0.97 6.08 22.36
C TYR A 1 2.24 6.03 23.18
N GLU A 2 2.81 4.86 23.39
CA GLU A 2 4.07 4.65 24.09
C GLU A 2 5.03 3.96 23.12
N SER A 3 6.16 4.62 22.85
CA SER A 3 7.22 4.12 21.98
C SER A 3 8.23 3.28 22.75
N ASN A 4 8.65 2.14 22.18
CA ASN A 4 9.64 1.25 22.75
C ASN A 4 10.88 1.15 21.84
N ASP A 5 12.02 1.57 22.37
CA ASP A 5 13.32 1.42 21.74
C ASP A 5 13.83 0.01 22.08
N PHE A 6 13.57 -1.01 21.22
CA PHE A 6 14.33 -2.27 21.04
C PHE A 6 13.50 -3.32 20.28
N PHE A 7 13.08 -4.41 20.93
CA PHE A 7 12.40 -5.55 20.32
C PHE A 7 10.93 -5.65 20.75
N GLU A 8 10.59 -5.04 21.88
CA GLU A 8 9.21 -4.93 22.36
C GLU A 8 8.41 -4.00 21.46
N ARG A 9 7.16 -4.35 21.18
CA ARG A 9 6.27 -3.52 20.36
C ARG A 9 5.89 -2.24 21.08
N ASP A 10 5.58 -1.20 20.32
CA ASP A 10 4.90 -0.01 20.84
C ASP A 10 3.52 -0.37 21.43
N ASN A 11 2.97 0.53 22.26
CA ASN A 11 1.64 0.38 22.87
C ASN A 11 0.71 1.55 22.55
N LEU A 12 -0.57 1.25 22.31
CA LEU A 12 -1.61 2.26 22.12
C LEU A 12 -2.67 2.13 23.23
N TYR A 13 -2.56 2.98 24.26
CA TYR A 13 -3.54 3.06 25.32
C TYR A 13 -4.70 3.99 24.98
N ILE A 14 -5.91 3.44 24.91
CA ILE A 14 -7.17 4.15 24.71
C ILE A 14 -7.83 4.39 26.07
N ASN A 15 -8.18 5.64 26.37
CA ASN A 15 -8.88 6.00 27.60
C ASN A 15 -10.35 5.55 27.53
N ASN A 16 -10.77 4.67 28.44
CA ASN A 16 -12.14 4.14 28.53
C ASN A 16 -13.15 5.13 29.15
N GLN A 17 -12.68 6.31 29.57
CA GLN A 17 -13.49 7.38 30.20
C GLN A 17 -14.09 7.02 31.57
N ASP A 18 -13.60 5.95 32.19
CA ASP A 18 -14.01 5.48 33.52
C ASP A 18 -12.85 5.40 34.53
N GLY A 19 -11.70 5.98 34.16
CA GLY A 19 -10.45 5.92 34.94
C GLY A 19 -9.54 4.75 34.57
N THR A 20 -9.91 3.94 33.56
CA THR A 20 -9.08 2.84 33.03
C THR A 20 -8.63 3.09 31.58
N PHE A 21 -7.65 2.31 31.12
CA PHE A 21 -7.15 2.32 29.74
C PHE A 21 -7.17 0.90 29.16
N ALA A 22 -7.42 0.80 27.86
CA ALA A 22 -7.28 -0.42 27.08
C ALA A 22 -6.07 -0.31 26.14
N GLU A 23 -5.22 -1.34 26.09
CA GLU A 23 -4.20 -1.48 25.04
C GLU A 23 -4.92 -2.01 23.78
N ASP A 24 -4.71 -1.36 22.63
CA ASP A 24 -5.47 -1.64 21.41
C ASP A 24 -4.66 -1.49 20.11
N LEU A 25 -3.33 -1.49 20.18
CA LEU A 25 -2.48 -1.17 19.04
C LEU A 25 -2.69 -2.10 17.85
N GLU A 26 -2.72 -3.41 18.08
CA GLU A 26 -2.80 -4.41 17.00
C GLU A 26 -4.08 -4.30 16.17
N ARG A 27 -5.19 -3.90 16.80
CA ARG A 27 -6.47 -3.71 16.11
C ARG A 27 -6.48 -2.44 15.26
N GLN A 28 -5.83 -1.37 15.74
CA GLN A 28 -5.87 -0.08 15.08
C GLN A 28 -4.76 0.13 14.06
N MET A 29 -3.61 -0.54 14.22
CA MET A 29 -2.39 -0.31 13.44
C MET A 29 -1.83 -1.63 12.88
N PRO A 30 -1.97 -1.89 11.57
CA PRO A 30 -1.49 -3.13 10.94
C PRO A 30 0.03 -3.31 10.98
N SER A 31 0.78 -2.22 11.13
CA SER A 31 2.24 -2.20 11.23
C SER A 31 2.74 -0.95 11.95
N ILE A 32 3.90 -1.07 12.59
CA ILE A 32 4.55 -0.02 13.37
C ILE A 32 6.05 0.06 13.08
N SER A 33 6.69 1.11 13.60
CA SER A 33 8.16 1.23 13.64
C SER A 33 8.76 0.10 14.50
N TYR A 34 10.03 -0.22 14.29
CA TYR A 34 10.73 -1.30 14.96
C TYR A 34 11.59 -0.83 16.14
N SER A 35 12.22 0.33 16.04
CA SER A 35 13.04 0.91 17.12
C SER A 35 12.61 2.34 17.39
N SER A 36 11.46 2.47 18.05
CA SER A 36 10.76 3.73 18.26
C SER A 36 11.37 4.54 19.40
N MET A 37 11.95 5.71 19.09
CA MET A 37 12.53 6.61 20.13
C MET A 37 11.75 7.91 20.32
N GLY A 38 11.24 8.49 19.24
CA GLY A 38 10.51 9.76 19.25
C GLY A 38 9.12 9.60 18.67
N VAL A 39 8.13 10.23 19.32
CA VAL A 39 6.74 10.29 18.88
C VAL A 39 6.18 11.69 19.05
N ASP A 40 5.36 12.12 18.10
CA ASP A 40 4.48 13.28 18.26
C ASP A 40 3.13 13.03 17.59
N MET A 41 2.11 13.78 18.02
CA MET A 41 0.74 13.67 17.53
C MET A 41 0.18 15.04 17.13
N ALA A 42 -0.37 15.11 15.93
CA ALA A 42 -0.96 16.32 15.37
C ALA A 42 -1.91 15.97 14.23
N ASP A 43 -2.88 16.86 13.95
CA ASP A 43 -3.77 16.76 12.79
C ASP A 43 -3.03 17.27 11.55
N ILE A 44 -2.43 16.40 10.75
CA ILE A 44 -1.51 16.82 9.67
C ILE A 44 -2.22 17.31 8.41
N ASN A 45 -3.50 16.94 8.24
CA ASN A 45 -4.30 17.23 7.06
C ASN A 45 -5.50 18.14 7.34
N ASN A 46 -5.60 18.65 8.57
CA ASN A 46 -6.66 19.55 9.04
C ASN A 46 -8.07 18.93 8.95
N ASP A 47 -8.20 17.61 9.11
CA ASP A 47 -9.48 16.90 9.14
C ASP A 47 -10.10 16.80 10.55
N GLY A 48 -9.37 17.29 11.56
CA GLY A 48 -9.79 17.33 12.96
C GLY A 48 -9.46 16.07 13.76
N TRP A 49 -8.79 15.09 13.17
CA TRP A 49 -8.30 13.89 13.83
C TRP A 49 -6.79 13.96 14.00
N LEU A 50 -6.27 13.43 15.12
CA LEU A 50 -4.84 13.40 15.36
C LEU A 50 -4.22 12.19 14.69
N ASP A 51 -3.13 12.45 13.97
CA ASP A 51 -2.24 11.49 13.35
C ASP A 51 -1.00 11.30 14.22
N ILE A 52 -0.30 10.19 14.03
CA ILE A 52 0.84 9.80 14.89
C ILE A 52 2.07 9.62 14.02
N TYR A 53 3.11 10.41 14.28
CA TYR A 53 4.42 10.23 13.67
C TYR A 53 5.38 9.62 14.68
N VAL A 54 6.00 8.50 14.31
CA VAL A 54 6.95 7.74 15.13
C VAL A 54 8.24 7.60 14.36
N THR A 55 9.36 7.86 15.03
CA THR A 55 10.70 7.85 14.45
C THR A 55 11.46 6.55 14.73
N ASP A 56 12.29 6.15 13.78
CA ASP A 56 13.13 4.96 13.71
C ASP A 56 14.49 5.34 13.07
N MET A 57 15.29 4.37 12.67
CA MET A 57 16.71 4.49 12.32
C MET A 57 17.01 4.19 10.84
N LEU A 58 16.03 4.25 9.92
CA LEU A 58 16.24 3.94 8.50
C LEU A 58 16.96 5.09 7.76
N PRO A 59 18.17 4.89 7.20
CA PRO A 59 18.86 5.94 6.47
C PRO A 59 18.22 6.30 5.13
N ASP A 60 18.29 7.57 4.75
CA ASP A 60 17.80 8.05 3.45
C ASP A 60 18.78 7.76 2.31
N ASP A 61 20.07 8.04 2.49
CA ASP A 61 21.08 7.85 1.44
C ASP A 61 21.52 6.38 1.31
N ASP A 62 21.86 5.97 0.08
CA ASP A 62 22.26 4.59 -0.22
C ASP A 62 23.51 4.16 0.54
N HIS A 63 24.51 5.04 0.66
CA HIS A 63 25.76 4.67 1.30
C HIS A 63 25.56 4.32 2.78
N ARG A 64 24.87 5.18 3.54
CA ARG A 64 24.50 4.90 4.93
C ARG A 64 23.62 3.65 5.01
N LEU A 65 22.57 3.56 4.20
CA LEU A 65 21.69 2.38 4.18
C LEU A 65 22.45 1.07 3.99
N LYS A 66 23.42 1.01 3.07
CA LYS A 66 24.21 -0.21 2.80
C LYS A 66 25.32 -0.47 3.83
N THR A 67 25.71 0.52 4.65
CA THR A 67 26.80 0.38 5.64
C THR A 67 26.32 0.26 7.08
N THR A 68 25.12 0.73 7.40
CA THR A 68 24.54 0.68 8.75
C THR A 68 23.19 -0.03 8.82
N GLY A 69 22.43 -0.04 7.71
CA GLY A 69 21.11 -0.67 7.67
C GLY A 69 21.17 -2.20 7.71
N ALA A 70 20.21 -2.79 8.42
CA ALA A 70 19.95 -4.21 8.44
C ALA A 70 18.44 -4.45 8.53
N PHE A 71 17.96 -5.49 7.84
CA PHE A 71 16.57 -5.92 7.90
C PHE A 71 16.51 -7.37 8.34
N GLU A 72 15.42 -7.71 9.01
CA GLU A 72 15.21 -9.08 9.45
C GLU A 72 14.95 -10.00 8.25
N GLY A 73 15.52 -11.21 8.32
CA GLY A 73 15.12 -12.28 7.42
C GLY A 73 13.70 -12.77 7.73
N TRP A 74 13.05 -13.38 6.73
CA TRP A 74 11.67 -13.87 6.85
C TRP A 74 11.46 -14.78 8.06
N ASP A 75 12.34 -15.75 8.29
CA ASP A 75 12.21 -16.70 9.41
C ASP A 75 12.23 -16.03 10.79
N VAL A 76 13.10 -15.03 10.96
CA VAL A 76 13.22 -14.27 12.23
C VAL A 76 11.97 -13.45 12.46
N TYR A 77 11.51 -12.75 11.42
CA TYR A 77 10.26 -12.00 11.45
C TYR A 77 9.06 -12.91 11.80
N GLN A 78 8.92 -14.05 11.14
CA GLN A 78 7.86 -15.02 11.44
C GLN A 78 7.98 -15.60 12.86
N ALA A 79 9.19 -15.83 13.36
CA ALA A 79 9.41 -16.26 14.74
C ALA A 79 8.97 -15.19 15.74
N LYS A 80 9.21 -13.92 15.47
CA LYS A 80 8.77 -12.81 16.30
C LYS A 80 7.25 -12.67 16.35
N LEU A 81 6.57 -12.79 15.22
CA LEU A 81 5.11 -12.78 15.18
C LEU A 81 4.50 -13.90 16.03
N ARG A 82 5.07 -15.11 15.99
CA ARG A 82 4.65 -16.22 16.85
C ARG A 82 4.89 -15.98 18.34
N ASN A 83 5.72 -15.00 18.69
CA ASN A 83 6.02 -14.59 20.06
C ASN A 83 5.42 -13.21 20.40
N ASP A 84 4.37 -12.78 19.70
CA ASP A 84 3.55 -11.62 20.06
C ASP A 84 4.24 -10.25 19.94
N TYR A 85 5.24 -10.15 19.06
CA TYR A 85 5.97 -8.90 18.80
C TYR A 85 5.31 -7.98 17.76
N HIS A 86 4.15 -8.36 17.23
CA HIS A 86 3.44 -7.63 16.17
C HIS A 86 4.29 -7.33 14.92
N HIS A 87 3.72 -6.63 13.94
CA HIS A 87 4.36 -6.28 12.67
C HIS A 87 5.21 -5.00 12.81
N GLN A 88 6.51 -5.17 13.02
CA GLN A 88 7.48 -4.09 13.20
C GLN A 88 8.44 -3.98 12.03
N PHE A 89 8.71 -2.77 11.52
CA PHE A 89 9.64 -2.53 10.42
C PHE A 89 10.57 -1.35 10.69
N THR A 90 11.84 -1.49 10.34
CA THR A 90 12.87 -0.43 10.49
C THR A 90 12.61 0.71 9.51
N ARG A 91 11.76 1.66 9.92
CA ARG A 91 11.43 2.93 9.23
C ARG A 91 10.58 3.80 10.13
N ASN A 92 10.64 5.13 9.95
CA ASN A 92 9.65 5.99 10.59
C ASN A 92 8.26 5.64 10.05
N THR A 93 7.25 5.73 10.90
CA THR A 93 5.85 5.53 10.51
C THR A 93 5.03 6.79 10.69
N LEU A 94 4.19 7.10 9.71
CA LEU A 94 3.17 8.14 9.81
C LEU A 94 1.79 7.49 9.76
N GLN A 95 1.16 7.34 10.92
CA GLN A 95 -0.14 6.70 11.10
C GLN A 95 -1.24 7.75 10.90
N LEU A 96 -1.85 7.74 9.72
CA LEU A 96 -2.98 8.60 9.35
C LEU A 96 -4.28 8.07 9.95
N ASN A 97 -5.01 8.90 10.69
CA ASN A 97 -6.24 8.51 11.36
C ASN A 97 -7.41 8.37 10.38
N ASN A 98 -8.03 7.19 10.35
CA ASN A 98 -9.15 6.91 9.45
C ASN A 98 -10.51 7.32 10.02
N ALA A 99 -10.55 7.98 11.19
CA ALA A 99 -11.76 8.42 11.90
C ALA A 99 -12.75 7.30 12.28
N ASN A 100 -12.31 6.05 12.29
CA ASN A 100 -13.10 4.87 12.63
C ASN A 100 -12.39 3.93 13.62
N GLY A 101 -11.37 4.43 14.34
CA GLY A 101 -10.55 3.63 15.25
C GLY A 101 -9.51 2.76 14.55
N THR A 102 -9.10 3.12 13.33
CA THR A 102 -7.98 2.50 12.62
C THR A 102 -7.04 3.57 12.07
N PHE A 103 -5.80 3.18 11.77
CA PHE A 103 -4.78 4.04 11.18
C PHE A 103 -4.19 3.42 9.91
N SER A 104 -3.93 4.26 8.93
CA SER A 104 -3.20 3.91 7.71
C SER A 104 -1.76 4.36 7.86
N GLU A 105 -0.80 3.43 7.83
CA GLU A 105 0.63 3.78 7.82
C GLU A 105 1.00 4.30 6.42
N ILE A 106 1.39 5.56 6.29
CA ILE A 106 1.65 6.21 5.00
C ILE A 106 3.06 6.82 4.90
N GLY A 107 3.97 6.47 5.80
CA GLY A 107 5.27 7.15 5.95
C GLY A 107 6.14 7.09 4.69
N GLN A 108 6.04 6.01 3.90
CA GLN A 108 6.80 5.91 2.65
C GLN A 108 6.19 6.82 1.59
N LEU A 109 4.87 6.76 1.39
CA LEU A 109 4.11 7.60 0.47
C LEU A 109 4.25 9.09 0.81
N ALA A 110 4.17 9.42 2.09
CA ALA A 110 4.31 10.78 2.59
C ALA A 110 5.74 11.33 2.47
N GLY A 111 6.74 10.46 2.29
CA GLY A 111 8.14 10.86 2.12
C GLY A 111 8.90 11.12 3.42
N VAL A 112 8.41 10.60 4.56
CA VAL A 112 8.96 10.85 5.91
C VAL A 112 9.52 9.61 6.60
N ALA A 113 9.52 8.46 5.91
CA ALA A 113 9.94 7.15 6.43
C ALA A 113 11.44 7.02 6.75
N LYS A 114 12.29 7.94 6.27
CA LYS A 114 13.76 7.81 6.31
C LYS A 114 14.41 9.07 6.84
N THR A 115 15.07 8.95 7.98
CA THR A 115 15.81 10.04 8.61
C THR A 115 17.11 9.59 9.26
N ASP A 116 17.53 8.32 9.08
CA ASP A 116 18.67 7.73 9.79
C ASP A 116 18.42 7.70 11.31
N TRP A 117 19.45 7.76 12.16
CA TRP A 117 19.36 7.67 13.62
C TRP A 117 18.61 8.84 14.29
N SER A 118 17.29 8.78 14.24
CA SER A 118 16.38 9.81 14.74
C SER A 118 16.30 9.88 16.27
N TRP A 119 15.88 11.01 16.83
CA TRP A 119 15.57 11.11 18.27
C TRP A 119 14.25 11.83 18.55
N SER A 120 14.21 13.14 18.31
CA SER A 120 13.08 14.00 18.65
C SER A 120 12.20 14.22 17.43
N ALA A 121 10.93 13.80 17.52
CA ALA A 121 9.88 14.19 16.58
C ALA A 121 9.15 15.43 17.10
N LEU A 122 8.97 16.45 16.26
CA LEU A 122 8.15 17.63 16.55
C LEU A 122 7.28 17.95 15.34
N ILE A 123 5.97 18.06 15.55
CA ILE A 123 5.01 18.48 14.52
C ILE A 123 4.47 19.87 14.86
N ALA A 124 4.77 20.85 14.01
CA ALA A 124 4.33 22.23 14.16
C ALA A 124 4.31 22.94 12.81
N ASP A 125 3.51 23.99 12.68
CA ASP A 125 3.48 24.82 11.47
C ASP A 125 4.61 25.87 11.54
N PHE A 126 5.76 25.59 10.92
CA PHE A 126 6.95 26.43 11.03
C PHE A 126 6.93 27.60 10.04
N ASP A 127 6.21 27.50 8.92
CA ASP A 127 6.12 28.57 7.91
C ASP A 127 4.80 29.39 7.98
N LEU A 128 3.92 29.02 8.92
CA LEU A 128 2.62 29.62 9.22
C LEU A 128 1.58 29.49 8.10
N ASP A 129 1.78 28.58 7.14
CA ASP A 129 0.89 28.42 5.98
C ASP A 129 -0.44 27.73 6.30
N GLY A 130 -0.58 27.16 7.50
CA GLY A 130 -1.75 26.43 7.97
C GLY A 130 -1.58 24.92 7.95
N HIS A 131 -0.48 24.41 7.39
CA HIS A 131 -0.14 22.99 7.36
C HIS A 131 1.00 22.69 8.33
N LYS A 132 0.88 21.60 9.09
CA LYS A 132 1.87 21.27 10.11
C LYS A 132 3.02 20.51 9.48
N ASP A 133 4.24 20.99 9.71
CA ASP A 133 5.51 20.43 9.26
C ASP A 133 6.09 19.48 10.32
N ILE A 134 7.11 18.70 9.96
CA ILE A 134 7.78 17.76 10.88
C ILE A 134 9.26 18.08 10.99
N HIS A 135 9.77 18.24 12.21
CA HIS A 135 11.20 18.32 12.50
C HIS A 135 11.68 17.05 13.20
N VAL A 136 12.82 16.51 12.76
CA VAL A 136 13.45 15.32 13.32
C VAL A 136 14.92 15.59 13.62
N THR A 137 15.30 15.46 14.89
CA THR A 137 16.72 15.50 15.27
C THR A 137 17.42 14.19 14.96
N ASN A 138 18.70 14.26 14.63
CA ASN A 138 19.42 13.10 14.09
C ASN A 138 20.87 12.96 14.59
N GLY A 139 21.35 11.72 14.57
CA GLY A 139 22.75 11.35 14.70
C GLY A 139 23.08 10.64 16.00
N MET A 140 24.15 9.84 15.94
CA MET A 140 24.74 9.17 17.09
C MET A 140 26.25 9.36 17.05
N ALA A 141 26.86 9.77 18.17
CA ALA A 141 28.29 10.10 18.22
C ALA A 141 29.22 8.95 17.79
N ALA A 142 28.75 7.70 17.90
CA ALA A 142 29.45 6.52 17.42
C ALA A 142 28.46 5.60 16.68
N ASP A 143 28.84 5.16 15.47
CA ASP A 143 28.00 4.31 14.61
C ASP A 143 27.99 2.86 15.11
N VAL A 144 27.21 2.58 16.16
CA VAL A 144 27.09 1.24 16.75
C VAL A 144 26.47 0.21 15.79
N THR A 145 25.70 0.67 14.81
CA THR A 145 25.08 -0.14 13.74
C THR A 145 25.96 -0.31 12.52
N SER A 146 27.20 0.20 12.52
CA SER A 146 28.15 -0.05 11.44
C SER A 146 28.32 -1.56 11.22
N GLN A 147 27.91 -2.04 10.05
CA GLN A 147 27.92 -3.47 9.74
C GLN A 147 29.35 -4.01 9.65
N ASP A 148 30.31 -3.19 9.20
CA ASP A 148 31.75 -3.53 9.24
C ASP A 148 32.27 -3.66 10.67
N TYR A 149 31.83 -2.79 11.58
CA TYR A 149 32.19 -2.87 13.00
C TYR A 149 31.55 -4.10 13.69
N ILE A 150 30.28 -4.40 13.39
CA ILE A 150 29.60 -5.61 13.86
C ILE A 150 30.35 -6.86 13.37
N ALA A 151 30.74 -6.91 12.09
CA ALA A 151 31.53 -8.01 11.54
C ALA A 151 32.91 -8.13 12.22
N PHE A 152 33.57 -7.00 12.52
CA PHE A 152 34.82 -6.98 13.30
C PHE A 152 34.65 -7.56 14.72
N LEU A 153 33.55 -7.23 15.40
CA LEU A 153 33.23 -7.77 16.72
C LEU A 153 32.89 -9.27 16.68
N ALA A 154 32.24 -9.73 15.62
CA ALA A 154 31.87 -11.13 15.43
C ALA A 154 33.06 -12.05 15.09
N ASN A 155 34.22 -11.48 14.73
CA ASN A 155 35.41 -12.25 14.42
C ASN A 155 35.92 -13.05 15.65
N ASN A 156 36.19 -14.33 15.46
CA ASN A 156 36.65 -15.26 16.50
C ASN A 156 37.92 -14.79 17.23
N GLU A 157 38.83 -14.08 16.55
CA GLU A 157 40.03 -13.52 17.19
C GLU A 157 39.66 -12.39 18.16
N THR A 158 38.76 -11.49 17.76
CA THR A 158 38.21 -10.42 18.60
C THR A 158 37.47 -11.02 19.80
N GLN A 159 36.54 -11.95 19.56
CA GLN A 159 35.80 -12.66 20.61
C GLN A 159 36.74 -13.39 21.57
N SER A 160 37.76 -14.10 21.04
CA SER A 160 38.77 -14.78 21.86
C SER A 160 39.63 -13.82 22.67
N SER A 161 39.95 -12.64 22.15
CA SER A 161 40.71 -11.61 22.86
C SER A 161 39.90 -10.96 23.98
N VAL A 162 38.57 -10.85 23.81
CA VAL A 162 37.62 -10.37 24.82
C VAL A 162 37.35 -11.45 25.88
N MET A 163 37.28 -12.73 25.50
CA MET A 163 36.92 -13.85 26.39
C MET A 163 38.10 -14.55 27.09
N LYS A 164 39.34 -14.46 26.60
CA LYS A 164 40.50 -15.10 27.28
C LYS A 164 40.88 -14.34 28.56
N GLY A 165 40.54 -14.97 29.67
CA GLY A 165 40.71 -14.47 31.05
C GLY A 165 42.11 -13.95 31.39
N GLY A 166 42.15 -12.71 31.89
CA GLY A 166 43.30 -12.12 32.57
C GLY A 166 43.65 -10.68 32.16
N LYS A 167 43.21 -10.22 30.97
CA LYS A 167 43.39 -8.82 30.53
C LYS A 167 42.06 -8.07 30.59
N ARG A 168 42.10 -6.84 31.11
CA ARG A 168 40.96 -5.92 31.14
C ARG A 168 40.51 -5.68 29.69
N VAL A 169 39.22 -5.84 29.39
CA VAL A 169 38.67 -5.52 28.06
C VAL A 169 39.02 -4.08 27.72
N ASP A 170 39.64 -3.86 26.55
CA ASP A 170 39.98 -2.52 26.07
C ASP A 170 38.74 -1.86 25.45
N PHE A 171 37.80 -1.46 26.31
CA PHE A 171 36.59 -0.75 25.90
C PHE A 171 36.91 0.53 25.12
N LEU A 172 38.01 1.21 25.46
CA LEU A 172 38.42 2.43 24.77
C LEU A 172 38.90 2.14 23.35
N GLY A 173 39.65 1.06 23.14
CA GLY A 173 40.05 0.58 21.82
C GLY A 173 38.85 0.19 20.94
N LEU A 174 37.85 -0.49 21.53
CA LEU A 174 36.61 -0.85 20.83
C LEU A 174 35.81 0.39 20.41
N VAL A 175 35.61 1.35 21.32
CA VAL A 175 34.93 2.62 20.99
C VAL A 175 35.68 3.40 19.92
N LYS A 176 37.02 3.44 19.97
CA LYS A 176 37.86 4.11 18.96
C LYS A 176 37.81 3.46 17.57
N ALA A 177 37.37 2.20 17.48
CA ALA A 177 37.25 1.48 16.21
C ALA A 177 35.91 1.76 15.50
N MET A 178 34.91 2.33 16.20
CA MET A 178 33.66 2.75 15.59
C MET A 178 33.87 3.98 14.71
N SER A 179 33.14 4.05 13.59
CA SER A 179 33.02 5.30 12.83
C SER A 179 32.17 6.32 13.59
N SER A 180 32.33 7.59 13.24
CA SER A 180 31.57 8.70 13.82
C SER A 180 31.22 9.65 12.68
N THR A 181 29.92 9.83 12.43
CA THR A 181 29.42 10.56 11.27
C THR A 181 28.36 11.58 11.73
N PRO A 182 28.68 12.88 11.82
CA PRO A 182 27.66 13.88 12.16
C PRO A 182 26.63 13.99 11.04
N LEU A 183 25.36 14.07 11.41
CA LEU A 183 24.23 14.09 10.50
C LEU A 183 23.47 15.41 10.60
N SER A 184 22.80 15.77 9.51
CA SER A 184 21.84 16.86 9.50
C SER A 184 20.53 16.39 10.13
N ASP A 185 19.86 17.31 10.83
CA ASP A 185 18.45 17.16 11.16
C ASP A 185 17.60 17.17 9.88
N TYR A 186 16.38 16.67 9.98
CA TYR A 186 15.38 16.71 8.91
C TYR A 186 14.29 17.71 9.24
N ALA A 187 13.82 18.44 8.23
CA ALA A 187 12.70 19.35 8.36
C ALA A 187 11.77 19.16 7.16
N PHE A 188 10.73 18.36 7.36
CA PHE A 188 9.75 17.99 6.36
C PHE A 188 8.66 19.06 6.29
N ARG A 189 8.68 19.84 5.21
CA ARG A 189 7.61 20.79 4.90
C ARG A 189 6.40 20.04 4.37
N ASN A 190 5.22 20.32 4.91
CA ASN A 190 3.97 19.73 4.46
C ASN A 190 3.54 20.35 3.11
N ASN A 191 3.26 19.54 2.11
CA ASN A 191 2.87 20.02 0.78
C ASN A 191 1.36 20.33 0.67
N GLY A 192 0.59 20.04 1.72
CA GLY A 192 -0.87 20.22 1.75
C GLY A 192 -1.67 19.07 1.14
N ASP A 193 -1.00 18.00 0.73
CA ASP A 193 -1.57 16.83 0.05
C ASP A 193 -1.15 15.50 0.72
N LEU A 194 -0.89 15.49 2.03
CA LEU A 194 -0.34 14.36 2.81
C LEU A 194 1.10 13.95 2.46
N THR A 195 1.72 14.58 1.46
CA THR A 195 3.15 14.41 1.20
C THR A 195 3.98 15.51 1.84
N PHE A 196 5.25 15.21 2.05
CA PHE A 196 6.21 16.14 2.63
C PHE A 196 7.50 16.19 1.81
N ALA A 197 8.17 17.33 1.87
CA ALA A 197 9.49 17.52 1.28
C ALA A 197 10.51 17.88 2.36
N ASN A 198 11.64 17.16 2.41
CA ASN A 198 12.74 17.57 3.29
C ASN A 198 13.32 18.91 2.79
N ASN A 199 13.14 19.94 3.60
CA ASN A 199 13.57 21.32 3.34
C ASN A 199 14.55 21.84 4.41
N ALA A 200 15.23 20.94 5.14
CA ALA A 200 16.19 21.31 6.18
C ALA A 200 17.21 22.36 5.69
N ALA A 201 17.84 22.14 4.54
CA ALA A 201 18.80 23.09 3.96
C ALA A 201 18.15 24.43 3.57
N GLY A 202 16.94 24.40 3.01
CA GLY A 202 16.19 25.61 2.64
C GLY A 202 15.80 26.46 3.85
N TRP A 203 15.66 25.84 5.03
CA TRP A 203 15.38 26.51 6.30
C TRP A 203 16.63 26.78 7.14
N GLY A 204 17.82 26.39 6.69
CA GLY A 204 19.08 26.55 7.43
C GLY A 204 19.23 25.62 8.63
N LEU A 205 18.53 24.48 8.61
CA LEU A 205 18.54 23.43 9.63
C LEU A 205 19.48 22.27 9.26
N ASP A 206 20.29 22.41 8.21
CA ASP A 206 21.16 21.35 7.70
C ASP A 206 22.57 21.27 8.33
N THR A 207 22.76 21.97 9.44
CA THR A 207 24.03 21.93 10.18
C THR A 207 24.23 20.55 10.77
N LYS A 208 25.29 19.85 10.35
CA LYS A 208 25.58 18.49 10.80
C LYS A 208 26.05 18.46 12.25
N ALA A 209 25.42 17.63 13.07
CA ALA A 209 25.73 17.43 14.48
C ALA A 209 25.34 16.01 14.95
N PHE A 210 25.31 15.84 16.27
CA PHE A 210 24.73 14.68 16.95
C PHE A 210 23.58 15.19 17.82
N SER A 211 22.47 15.50 17.17
CA SER A 211 21.33 16.19 17.77
C SER A 211 20.38 15.19 18.42
N ASN A 212 19.83 15.54 19.59
CA ASN A 212 18.96 14.66 20.37
C ASN A 212 17.64 15.33 20.77
N GLY A 213 17.56 16.03 21.90
CA GLY A 213 16.34 16.72 22.30
C GLY A 213 16.11 18.00 21.50
N ALA A 214 14.85 18.29 21.19
CA ALA A 214 14.45 19.55 20.57
C ALA A 214 13.15 20.08 21.16
N ALA A 215 12.99 21.40 21.17
CA ALA A 215 11.78 22.09 21.58
C ALA A 215 11.55 23.34 20.74
N TYR A 216 10.29 23.66 20.46
CA TYR A 216 9.90 24.89 19.80
C TYR A 216 9.15 25.84 20.75
N GLY A 217 9.18 27.13 20.42
CA GLY A 217 8.43 28.18 21.11
C GLY A 217 8.66 29.55 20.47
N ASP A 218 7.78 30.51 20.70
CA ASP A 218 7.95 31.89 20.19
C ASP A 218 8.82 32.70 21.18
N LEU A 219 10.14 32.61 21.04
CA LEU A 219 11.10 33.15 22.00
C LEU A 219 11.19 34.69 21.94
N ASN A 220 10.90 35.26 20.78
CA ASN A 220 11.02 36.70 20.53
C ASN A 220 9.66 37.44 20.54
N GLY A 221 8.53 36.71 20.56
CA GLY A 221 7.18 37.26 20.60
C GLY A 221 6.63 37.73 19.26
N ASP A 222 7.19 37.29 18.12
CA ASP A 222 6.77 37.71 16.78
C ASP A 222 5.69 36.80 16.14
N GLY A 223 5.35 35.70 16.81
CA GLY A 223 4.33 34.75 16.43
C GLY A 223 4.81 33.59 15.55
N ALA A 224 6.07 33.57 15.13
CA ALA A 224 6.70 32.37 14.53
C ALA A 224 7.35 31.50 15.61
N LEU A 225 7.32 30.19 15.40
CA LEU A 225 7.93 29.25 16.34
C LEU A 225 9.43 29.15 16.09
N ASP A 226 10.25 29.64 17.02
CA ASP A 226 11.69 29.40 17.08
C ASP A 226 11.97 27.96 17.53
N LEU A 227 13.18 27.45 17.27
CA LEU A 227 13.57 26.07 17.55
C LEU A 227 14.87 26.02 18.36
N VAL A 228 14.90 25.20 19.40
CA VAL A 228 16.09 24.90 20.21
C VAL A 228 16.42 23.43 20.08
N VAL A 229 17.66 23.11 19.71
CA VAL A 229 18.15 21.73 19.51
C VAL A 229 19.37 21.47 20.40
N ASN A 230 19.31 20.41 21.20
CA ASN A 230 20.43 19.95 22.01
C ASN A 230 21.33 19.02 21.20
N ASN A 231 22.64 19.18 21.39
CA ASN A 231 23.67 18.42 20.69
C ASN A 231 24.60 17.71 21.67
N VAL A 232 25.00 16.49 21.33
CA VAL A 232 25.99 15.75 22.12
C VAL A 232 27.38 16.34 21.89
N ASN A 233 28.08 16.69 22.98
CA ASN A 233 29.44 17.26 22.97
C ASN A 233 29.61 18.56 22.15
N GLN A 234 28.52 19.31 21.94
CA GLN A 234 28.51 20.58 21.21
C GLN A 234 27.52 21.56 21.87
N GLU A 235 27.66 22.86 21.59
CA GLU A 235 26.68 23.87 22.00
C GLU A 235 25.29 23.58 21.41
N ALA A 236 24.25 23.93 22.15
CA ALA A 236 22.88 23.84 21.65
C ALA A 236 22.66 24.84 20.50
N PHE A 237 21.89 24.42 19.49
CA PHE A 237 21.47 25.32 18.43
C PHE A 237 20.21 26.07 18.85
N VAL A 238 20.19 27.38 18.58
CA VAL A 238 19.02 28.25 18.79
C VAL A 238 18.71 28.91 17.46
N TYR A 239 17.67 28.44 16.80
CA TYR A 239 17.23 28.93 15.51
C TYR A 239 16.12 29.95 15.68
N ARG A 240 16.35 31.15 15.17
CA ARG A 240 15.31 32.14 15.02
C ARG A 240 14.50 31.86 13.76
N ASN A 241 13.19 31.69 13.91
CA ASN A 241 12.30 31.54 12.77
C ASN A 241 11.96 32.90 12.15
N ASN A 242 12.23 33.05 10.85
CA ASN A 242 12.06 34.29 10.11
C ASN A 242 10.80 34.29 9.24
N ALA A 243 9.89 33.30 9.37
CA ALA A 243 8.70 33.15 8.54
C ALA A 243 7.86 34.43 8.41
N ARG A 244 7.75 35.22 9.48
CA ARG A 244 7.04 36.51 9.52
C ARG A 244 7.66 37.60 8.65
N SER A 245 8.96 37.51 8.36
CA SER A 245 9.67 38.41 7.46
C SER A 245 9.78 37.89 6.03
N LEU A 246 9.69 36.57 5.85
CA LEU A 246 9.87 35.88 4.57
C LEU A 246 8.53 35.65 3.84
N SER A 247 7.42 35.65 4.57
CA SER A 247 6.09 35.40 4.03
C SER A 247 5.09 36.48 4.49
N LYS A 248 3.88 36.43 3.92
CA LYS A 248 2.73 37.20 4.41
C LYS A 248 1.82 36.34 5.29
N ASN A 249 2.28 35.15 5.66
CA ASN A 249 1.47 34.20 6.42
C ASN A 249 1.18 34.75 7.81
N ARG A 250 0.00 34.43 8.31
CA ARG A 250 -0.58 34.99 9.53
C ARG A 250 -0.67 33.91 10.58
N PHE A 251 -0.78 34.33 11.83
CA PHE A 251 -0.87 33.39 12.95
C PHE A 251 -2.00 33.76 13.89
N LEU A 252 -2.42 32.83 14.74
CA LEU A 252 -3.14 33.12 15.97
C LEU A 252 -2.54 32.30 17.10
N GLN A 253 -2.14 32.99 18.18
CA GLN A 253 -1.67 32.33 19.39
C GLN A 253 -2.80 32.25 20.41
N VAL A 254 -3.00 31.07 20.98
CA VAL A 254 -4.03 30.81 21.99
C VAL A 254 -3.36 30.41 23.30
N ASN A 255 -3.38 31.32 24.27
CA ASN A 255 -2.92 31.07 25.63
C ASN A 255 -4.09 30.58 26.50
N LEU A 256 -3.93 29.44 27.15
CA LEU A 256 -4.98 28.83 27.97
C LEU A 256 -4.75 29.10 29.46
N VAL A 257 -5.82 29.48 30.16
CA VAL A 257 -5.84 29.63 31.62
C VAL A 257 -6.84 28.65 32.21
N GLY A 258 -6.34 27.50 32.65
CA GLY A 258 -7.13 26.43 33.25
C GLY A 258 -7.47 26.66 34.73
N ALA A 259 -8.39 25.85 35.25
CA ALA A 259 -8.88 25.90 36.63
C ALA A 259 -8.27 24.78 37.51
N GLY A 260 -8.37 24.94 38.83
CA GLY A 260 -7.93 23.91 39.78
C GLY A 260 -6.41 23.68 39.77
N THR A 261 -5.99 22.42 39.67
CA THR A 261 -4.58 22.02 39.56
C THR A 261 -4.05 22.08 38.13
N ASN A 262 -4.93 21.99 37.12
CA ASN A 262 -4.56 22.04 35.71
C ASN A 262 -4.54 23.50 35.20
N ARG A 263 -3.61 24.32 35.72
CA ARG A 263 -3.53 25.75 35.44
C ARG A 263 -3.23 26.10 33.98
N PHE A 264 -2.61 25.18 33.25
CA PHE A 264 -2.23 25.35 31.86
C PHE A 264 -3.27 24.77 30.88
N GLY A 265 -4.34 24.16 31.36
CA GLY A 265 -5.35 23.54 30.49
C GLY A 265 -4.82 22.34 29.70
N ILE A 266 -3.91 21.53 30.26
CA ILE A 266 -3.40 20.30 29.64
C ILE A 266 -4.56 19.39 29.26
N GLY A 267 -4.57 18.89 28.02
CA GLY A 267 -5.64 18.09 27.43
C GLY A 267 -6.83 18.90 26.91
N ALA A 268 -6.79 20.24 26.97
CA ALA A 268 -7.79 21.06 26.32
C ALA A 268 -7.62 21.01 24.80
N LYS A 269 -8.74 20.92 24.08
CA LYS A 269 -8.77 20.82 22.63
C LYS A 269 -9.21 22.15 22.05
N VAL A 270 -8.42 22.71 21.14
CA VAL A 270 -8.67 24.02 20.53
C VAL A 270 -8.97 23.84 19.04
N ARG A 271 -10.13 24.37 18.62
CA ARG A 271 -10.59 24.37 17.23
C ARG A 271 -10.72 25.80 16.73
N LEU A 272 -10.14 26.09 15.57
CA LEU A 272 -10.34 27.32 14.82
C LEU A 272 -11.13 27.02 13.56
N SER A 273 -12.04 27.92 13.17
CA SER A 273 -12.72 27.83 11.87
C SER A 273 -12.79 29.20 11.24
N GLY A 274 -12.45 29.30 9.95
CA GLY A 274 -12.45 30.57 9.22
C GLY A 274 -12.16 30.39 7.73
N GLY A 275 -12.90 31.08 6.87
CA GLY A 275 -12.64 31.07 5.42
C GLY A 275 -12.76 29.70 4.74
N GLY A 276 -13.55 28.79 5.33
CA GLY A 276 -13.69 27.40 4.88
C GLY A 276 -12.62 26.44 5.42
N ALA A 277 -11.59 26.94 6.10
CA ALA A 277 -10.58 26.12 6.77
C ALA A 277 -10.99 25.80 8.21
N SER A 278 -10.52 24.66 8.70
CA SER A 278 -10.61 24.22 10.10
C SER A 278 -9.21 23.88 10.59
N PHE A 279 -8.89 24.24 11.83
CA PHE A 279 -7.61 23.91 12.44
C PHE A 279 -7.84 23.30 13.81
N TYR A 280 -7.09 22.27 14.15
CA TYR A 280 -7.16 21.57 15.43
C TYR A 280 -5.78 21.43 16.07
N GLN A 281 -5.69 21.73 17.37
CA GLN A 281 -4.57 21.37 18.22
C GLN A 281 -5.05 20.98 19.62
N GLU A 282 -4.33 20.07 20.27
CA GLU A 282 -4.53 19.70 21.66
C GLU A 282 -3.37 20.22 22.52
N MET A 283 -3.70 20.74 23.70
CA MET A 283 -2.72 21.27 24.63
C MET A 283 -1.94 20.15 25.32
N MET A 284 -0.83 19.73 24.71
CA MET A 284 0.07 18.70 25.21
C MET A 284 1.55 19.09 24.98
N PRO A 285 2.25 19.63 26.01
CA PRO A 285 3.61 20.14 25.86
C PRO A 285 4.69 19.06 25.91
N SER A 286 4.35 17.85 26.39
CA SER A 286 5.29 16.73 26.49
C SER A 286 5.48 16.06 25.13
N ARG A 287 6.41 16.60 24.34
CA ARG A 287 6.81 16.10 23.02
C ARG A 287 8.29 16.37 22.79
N GLY A 288 8.88 15.62 21.87
CA GLY A 288 10.31 15.60 21.62
C GLY A 288 11.11 14.77 22.65
N PHE A 289 12.28 14.29 22.24
CA PHE A 289 13.10 13.41 23.07
C PHE A 289 13.64 14.14 24.30
N GLN A 290 13.28 13.67 25.50
CA GLN A 290 13.66 14.28 26.79
C GLN A 290 13.40 15.81 26.85
N SER A 291 12.33 16.27 26.19
CA SER A 291 12.06 17.69 25.96
C SER A 291 10.61 18.05 26.30
N SER A 292 10.30 19.35 26.28
CA SER A 292 8.94 19.91 26.37
C SER A 292 8.88 21.20 25.57
N VAL A 293 7.72 21.50 24.98
CA VAL A 293 7.50 22.71 24.16
C VAL A 293 6.71 23.76 24.93
N ASP A 294 6.57 24.94 24.32
CA ASP A 294 5.80 26.07 24.86
C ASP A 294 4.33 25.71 25.15
N TYR A 295 3.74 26.40 26.13
CA TYR A 295 2.35 26.21 26.56
C TYR A 295 1.35 27.08 25.79
N VAL A 296 1.83 27.89 24.84
CA VAL A 296 1.01 28.70 23.93
C VAL A 296 0.83 27.95 22.61
N LEU A 297 -0.42 27.65 22.25
CA LEU A 297 -0.73 27.02 20.97
C LEU A 297 -0.62 28.06 19.86
N THR A 298 0.23 27.81 18.87
CA THR A 298 0.41 28.69 17.70
C THR A 298 -0.20 28.02 16.48
N PHE A 299 -1.17 28.69 15.86
CA PHE A 299 -1.79 28.27 14.61
C PHE A 299 -1.30 29.17 13.49
N GLY A 300 -0.69 28.60 12.44
CA GLY A 300 -0.59 29.31 11.16
C GLY A 300 -1.96 29.36 10.50
N LEU A 301 -2.25 30.48 9.88
CA LEU A 301 -3.53 30.80 9.25
C LEU A 301 -3.39 31.07 7.76
N GLY A 302 -2.19 30.87 7.20
CA GLY A 302 -1.86 31.27 5.84
C GLY A 302 -2.21 32.74 5.62
N GLN A 303 -3.09 33.02 4.66
CA GLN A 303 -3.48 34.39 4.31
C GLN A 303 -4.76 34.89 5.01
N LEU A 304 -5.36 34.13 5.93
CA LEU A 304 -6.61 34.53 6.60
C LEU A 304 -6.40 35.71 7.57
N ASP A 305 -7.14 36.82 7.35
CA ASP A 305 -7.10 38.01 8.21
C ASP A 305 -7.78 37.82 9.57
N SER A 306 -8.69 36.85 9.68
CA SER A 306 -9.44 36.53 10.90
C SER A 306 -10.01 35.11 10.82
N VAL A 307 -10.37 34.56 11.97
CA VAL A 307 -11.16 33.33 12.10
C VAL A 307 -12.57 33.64 12.61
N ASP A 308 -13.56 32.90 12.10
CA ASP A 308 -14.97 33.05 12.46
C ASP A 308 -15.20 32.62 13.90
N SER A 309 -14.51 31.56 14.35
CA SER A 309 -14.60 31.06 15.73
C SER A 309 -13.32 30.41 16.24
N VAL A 310 -13.05 30.61 17.53
CA VAL A 310 -12.11 29.85 18.38
C VAL A 310 -12.95 29.11 19.41
N THR A 311 -12.90 27.79 19.44
CA THR A 311 -13.58 26.96 20.45
C THR A 311 -12.55 26.18 21.26
N VAL A 312 -12.67 26.23 22.59
CA VAL A 312 -11.84 25.47 23.53
C VAL A 312 -12.73 24.50 24.31
N GLU A 313 -12.53 23.22 24.09
CA GLU A 313 -13.13 22.13 24.87
C GLU A 313 -12.16 21.76 25.99
N TRP A 314 -12.57 21.99 27.24
CA TRP A 314 -11.75 21.75 28.42
C TRP A 314 -11.82 20.28 28.86
N PRO A 315 -10.81 19.75 29.59
CA PRO A 315 -10.78 18.35 30.02
C PRO A 315 -11.97 17.91 30.90
N ASP A 316 -12.68 18.85 31.52
CA ASP A 316 -13.88 18.59 32.32
C ASP A 316 -15.19 18.71 31.51
N GLY A 317 -15.10 18.77 30.18
CA GLY A 317 -16.23 18.85 29.25
C GLY A 317 -16.87 20.23 29.14
N ARG A 318 -16.36 21.26 29.84
CA ARG A 318 -16.81 22.64 29.62
C ARG A 318 -16.28 23.19 28.29
N VAL A 319 -16.97 24.19 27.75
CA VAL A 319 -16.58 24.83 26.48
C VAL A 319 -16.50 26.34 26.63
N SER A 320 -15.43 26.92 26.10
CA SER A 320 -15.28 28.37 25.88
C SER A 320 -15.27 28.65 24.38
N ALA A 321 -15.90 29.74 23.94
CA ALA A 321 -15.88 30.15 22.53
C ALA A 321 -15.64 31.65 22.40
N GLN A 322 -14.91 32.05 21.36
CA GLN A 322 -14.77 33.43 20.89
C GLN A 322 -15.07 33.47 19.39
N THR A 323 -15.68 34.54 18.89
CA THR A 323 -16.03 34.69 17.48
C THR A 323 -15.39 35.93 16.88
N ASN A 324 -15.20 35.94 15.55
CA ASN A 324 -14.63 37.04 14.79
C ASN A 324 -13.26 37.50 15.34
N VAL A 325 -12.34 36.55 15.52
CA VAL A 325 -11.02 36.81 16.10
C VAL A 325 -10.04 37.18 14.99
N ALA A 326 -9.48 38.39 15.05
CA ALA A 326 -8.48 38.83 14.08
C ALA A 326 -7.20 37.97 14.17
N ALA A 327 -6.49 37.82 13.06
CA ALA A 327 -5.19 37.17 13.00
C ALA A 327 -4.06 38.08 13.52
N ASN A 328 -2.84 37.55 13.58
CA ASN A 328 -1.60 38.17 14.04
C ASN A 328 -1.66 38.71 15.47
N GLN A 329 -2.29 37.95 16.37
CA GLN A 329 -2.36 38.31 17.79
C GLN A 329 -2.29 37.07 18.68
N ARG A 330 -2.08 37.34 19.97
CA ARG A 330 -2.23 36.36 21.04
C ARG A 330 -3.51 36.65 21.81
N ILE A 331 -4.40 35.67 21.88
CA ILE A 331 -5.59 35.72 22.73
C ILE A 331 -5.39 34.87 23.98
N THR A 332 -6.12 35.19 25.04
CA THR A 332 -6.18 34.36 26.25
C THR A 332 -7.59 33.84 26.43
N VAL A 333 -7.73 32.52 26.60
CA VAL A 333 -9.00 31.84 26.85
C VAL A 333 -8.95 31.20 28.24
N SER A 334 -9.89 31.59 29.09
CA SER A 334 -9.98 31.11 30.47
C SER A 334 -11.06 30.04 30.62
N GLN A 335 -10.78 29.03 31.43
CA GLN A 335 -11.78 28.03 31.85
C GLN A 335 -12.76 28.61 32.88
N ALA A 336 -12.33 29.64 33.64
CA ALA A 336 -13.24 30.39 34.49
C ALA A 336 -14.21 31.18 33.60
N GLY A 337 -15.49 30.81 33.64
CA GLY A 337 -16.54 31.33 32.77
C GLY A 337 -16.95 30.39 31.62
N ALA A 338 -16.28 29.24 31.45
CA ALA A 338 -16.67 28.24 30.48
C ALA A 338 -18.06 27.67 30.80
N ALA A 339 -18.90 27.51 29.78
CA ALA A 339 -20.22 26.93 29.93
C ALA A 339 -20.13 25.41 30.03
N ALA A 340 -21.05 24.77 30.74
CA ALA A 340 -21.27 23.33 30.57
C ALA A 340 -21.58 23.07 29.09
N ALA A 341 -21.00 22.03 28.50
CA ALA A 341 -21.37 21.64 27.15
C ALA A 341 -22.89 21.52 27.05
N GLY A 342 -23.50 22.26 26.12
CA GLY A 342 -24.89 22.03 25.79
C GLY A 342 -25.03 20.58 25.31
N ALA A 343 -26.10 19.89 25.71
CA ALA A 343 -26.46 18.60 25.13
C ALA A 343 -26.80 18.82 23.64
N GLY A 344 -25.80 18.89 22.77
CA GLY A 344 -26.03 19.39 21.42
C GLY A 344 -24.79 19.71 20.61
N ALA A 345 -24.05 18.66 20.26
CA ALA A 345 -23.62 18.44 18.88
C ALA A 345 -23.41 16.92 18.71
N ILE A 346 -24.48 16.13 18.92
CA ILE A 346 -24.50 14.79 18.36
C ILE A 346 -24.39 15.04 16.86
N GLY A 347 -23.21 14.78 16.28
CA GLY A 347 -22.97 14.96 14.85
C GLY A 347 -24.14 14.35 14.10
N LYS A 348 -24.65 15.05 13.07
CA LYS A 348 -25.70 14.47 12.22
C LYS A 348 -25.24 13.07 11.85
N VAL A 349 -26.00 12.05 12.23
CA VAL A 349 -25.73 10.67 11.82
C VAL A 349 -25.74 10.68 10.30
N ARG A 350 -24.55 10.67 9.70
CA ARG A 350 -24.42 10.61 8.24
C ARG A 350 -24.93 9.24 7.84
N ARG A 351 -25.88 9.22 6.92
CA ARG A 351 -26.36 7.97 6.33
C ARG A 351 -25.24 7.45 5.43
N LEU A 352 -24.66 6.31 5.79
CA LEU A 352 -23.63 5.64 5.02
C LEU A 352 -24.21 5.13 3.69
N LEU A 353 -23.40 5.13 2.64
CA LEU A 353 -23.79 4.63 1.33
C LEU A 353 -23.86 3.10 1.32
N PHE A 354 -22.89 2.46 1.96
CA PHE A 354 -22.78 1.02 2.10
C PHE A 354 -23.04 0.56 3.53
N THR A 355 -23.70 -0.58 3.66
CA THR A 355 -23.90 -1.29 4.92
C THR A 355 -23.24 -2.67 4.81
N ASP A 356 -22.42 -3.04 5.78
CA ASP A 356 -21.89 -4.39 5.92
C ASP A 356 -23.04 -5.35 6.31
N VAL A 357 -23.27 -6.35 5.48
CA VAL A 357 -24.26 -7.42 5.64
C VAL A 357 -23.59 -8.81 5.60
N THR A 358 -22.30 -8.88 5.91
CA THR A 358 -21.49 -10.11 5.86
C THR A 358 -22.13 -11.25 6.68
N ASP A 359 -22.55 -10.96 7.90
CA ASP A 359 -23.16 -11.95 8.78
C ASP A 359 -24.59 -12.34 8.35
N GLU A 360 -25.32 -11.44 7.67
CA GLU A 360 -26.65 -11.71 7.10
C GLU A 360 -26.54 -12.63 5.87
N ALA A 361 -25.63 -12.30 4.95
CA ALA A 361 -25.41 -13.05 3.72
C ALA A 361 -24.81 -14.44 3.99
N ALA A 362 -23.91 -14.53 4.99
CA ALA A 362 -23.34 -15.78 5.47
C ALA A 362 -22.85 -16.73 4.36
N LEU A 363 -21.99 -16.24 3.45
CA LEU A 363 -21.45 -17.00 2.32
C LEU A 363 -20.78 -18.33 2.73
N GLY A 364 -20.29 -18.44 3.96
CA GLY A 364 -19.84 -19.73 4.53
C GLY A 364 -18.50 -20.24 3.99
N PHE A 365 -17.64 -19.36 3.47
CA PHE A 365 -16.30 -19.67 2.99
C PHE A 365 -15.25 -18.85 3.75
N VAL A 366 -14.09 -19.46 4.03
CA VAL A 366 -12.91 -18.80 4.63
C VAL A 366 -11.70 -19.27 3.84
N HIS A 367 -10.98 -18.36 3.20
CA HIS A 367 -9.75 -18.69 2.49
C HIS A 367 -8.64 -19.02 3.49
N ARG A 368 -7.77 -19.98 3.16
CA ARG A 368 -6.63 -20.36 4.00
C ARG A 368 -5.44 -20.74 3.13
N GLU A 369 -4.39 -19.94 3.21
CA GLU A 369 -3.16 -20.22 2.48
C GLU A 369 -2.38 -21.39 3.07
N ASN A 370 -1.54 -21.97 2.23
CA ASN A 370 -0.53 -22.92 2.67
C ASN A 370 0.67 -22.19 3.33
N ALA A 371 1.64 -22.96 3.83
CA ALA A 371 2.81 -22.42 4.54
C ALA A 371 4.07 -22.28 3.67
N PHE A 372 3.94 -22.33 2.34
CA PHE A 372 5.06 -22.18 1.42
C PHE A 372 5.66 -20.77 1.50
N VAL A 373 6.97 -20.69 1.29
CA VAL A 373 7.75 -19.44 1.38
C VAL A 373 8.60 -19.32 0.11
N ASP A 374 8.18 -18.45 -0.82
CA ASP A 374 8.90 -18.22 -2.08
C ASP A 374 10.37 -17.81 -1.85
N PHE A 375 10.63 -17.03 -0.79
CA PHE A 375 11.95 -16.48 -0.46
C PHE A 375 13.00 -17.55 -0.17
N ASP A 376 12.60 -18.78 0.19
CA ASP A 376 13.52 -19.88 0.45
C ASP A 376 14.06 -20.48 -0.84
N ARG A 377 13.27 -20.41 -1.92
CA ARG A 377 13.65 -20.93 -3.24
C ARG A 377 14.20 -19.85 -4.15
N GLU A 378 13.55 -18.68 -4.18
CA GLU A 378 13.97 -17.51 -4.96
C GLU A 378 14.40 -16.41 -4.00
N ARG A 379 15.66 -16.47 -3.55
CA ARG A 379 16.17 -15.61 -2.48
C ARG A 379 16.03 -14.11 -2.77
N LEU A 380 15.95 -13.67 -4.03
CA LEU A 380 15.87 -12.25 -4.39
C LEU A 380 14.50 -11.82 -4.95
N ILE A 381 13.48 -12.68 -4.91
CA ILE A 381 12.12 -12.31 -5.31
C ILE A 381 11.56 -11.21 -4.39
N PRO A 382 10.85 -10.18 -4.92
CA PRO A 382 10.36 -9.07 -4.11
C PRO A 382 9.12 -9.42 -3.29
N LYS A 383 8.32 -10.40 -3.73
CA LYS A 383 7.05 -10.79 -3.13
C LYS A 383 6.74 -12.26 -3.35
N MET A 384 5.91 -12.83 -2.50
CA MET A 384 5.37 -14.19 -2.65
C MET A 384 4.32 -14.21 -3.76
N LEU A 385 4.40 -15.20 -4.63
CA LEU A 385 3.41 -15.41 -5.69
C LEU A 385 2.52 -16.62 -5.44
N SER A 386 2.81 -17.42 -4.41
CA SER A 386 1.96 -18.52 -3.94
C SER A 386 0.82 -18.08 -2.99
N THR A 387 0.41 -16.80 -3.04
CA THR A 387 -0.61 -16.23 -2.12
C THR A 387 -1.57 -15.23 -2.80
N GLU A 388 -1.80 -15.41 -4.10
CA GLU A 388 -2.49 -14.43 -4.94
C GLU A 388 -4.03 -14.62 -4.95
N GLY A 389 -4.53 -15.78 -4.51
CA GLY A 389 -5.97 -16.04 -4.36
C GLY A 389 -6.60 -15.43 -3.09
N PRO A 390 -7.94 -15.48 -2.93
CA PRO A 390 -8.89 -16.13 -3.83
C PRO A 390 -9.61 -15.16 -4.79
N TYR A 391 -9.90 -15.67 -5.99
CA TYR A 391 -10.79 -15.04 -6.96
C TYR A 391 -12.20 -15.63 -6.89
N MET A 392 -13.17 -14.87 -7.41
CA MET A 392 -14.58 -15.26 -7.42
C MET A 392 -15.19 -15.09 -8.81
N ALA A 393 -15.99 -16.07 -9.22
CA ALA A 393 -16.83 -16.00 -10.42
C ALA A 393 -18.30 -16.04 -10.02
N VAL A 394 -19.15 -15.36 -10.80
CA VAL A 394 -20.58 -15.19 -10.52
C VAL A 394 -21.41 -15.56 -11.74
N ALA A 395 -22.44 -16.40 -11.56
CA ALA A 395 -23.46 -16.70 -12.56
C ALA A 395 -24.74 -17.25 -11.88
N ASP A 396 -25.85 -17.27 -12.60
CA ASP A 396 -27.05 -18.03 -12.22
C ASP A 396 -26.90 -19.46 -12.76
N VAL A 397 -26.39 -20.38 -11.95
CA VAL A 397 -26.00 -21.72 -12.45
C VAL A 397 -27.17 -22.71 -12.44
N ASN A 398 -28.30 -22.35 -11.83
CA ASN A 398 -29.48 -23.20 -11.70
C ASN A 398 -30.75 -22.62 -12.37
N GLY A 399 -30.64 -21.43 -12.98
CA GLY A 399 -31.70 -20.76 -13.72
C GLY A 399 -32.82 -20.17 -12.87
N ASP A 400 -32.58 -19.89 -11.58
CA ASP A 400 -33.62 -19.39 -10.65
C ASP A 400 -33.73 -17.86 -10.59
N GLY A 401 -32.89 -17.16 -11.35
CA GLY A 401 -32.81 -15.70 -11.43
C GLY A 401 -31.90 -15.08 -10.37
N LEU A 402 -31.24 -15.86 -9.52
CA LEU A 402 -30.34 -15.38 -8.46
C LEU A 402 -28.88 -15.62 -8.85
N SER A 403 -27.99 -14.79 -8.33
CA SER A 403 -26.55 -14.99 -8.55
C SER A 403 -25.99 -16.00 -7.56
N ASP A 404 -25.39 -17.06 -8.09
CA ASP A 404 -24.53 -18.01 -7.40
C ASP A 404 -23.06 -17.60 -7.54
N ALA A 405 -22.21 -18.18 -6.70
CA ALA A 405 -20.80 -17.80 -6.62
C ALA A 405 -19.87 -19.02 -6.56
N PHE A 406 -18.81 -19.04 -7.36
CA PHE A 406 -17.67 -19.92 -7.11
C PHE A 406 -16.52 -19.09 -6.52
N ILE A 407 -15.95 -19.54 -5.40
CA ILE A 407 -14.76 -18.95 -4.78
C ILE A 407 -13.63 -19.97 -4.83
N GLY A 408 -12.50 -19.57 -5.40
CA GLY A 408 -11.31 -20.42 -5.52
C GLY A 408 -10.67 -20.74 -4.16
N GLY A 409 -10.06 -21.92 -4.05
CA GLY A 409 -9.24 -22.31 -2.90
C GLY A 409 -7.75 -22.12 -3.15
N ALA A 410 -7.00 -21.91 -2.07
CA ALA A 410 -5.54 -22.03 -2.10
C ALA A 410 -5.12 -23.49 -2.34
N LYS A 411 -3.84 -23.74 -2.61
CA LYS A 411 -3.32 -25.12 -2.61
C LYS A 411 -3.64 -25.84 -1.29
N ASP A 412 -4.07 -27.09 -1.44
CA ASP A 412 -4.61 -27.99 -0.42
C ASP A 412 -5.96 -27.57 0.19
N GLN A 413 -6.61 -26.53 -0.36
CA GLN A 413 -7.98 -26.12 -0.04
C GLN A 413 -8.87 -26.24 -1.29
N ALA A 414 -9.99 -26.95 -1.19
CA ALA A 414 -10.95 -27.00 -2.29
C ALA A 414 -11.67 -25.65 -2.47
N GLY A 415 -11.84 -25.22 -3.71
CA GLY A 415 -12.80 -24.16 -4.06
C GLY A 415 -14.25 -24.55 -3.72
N ALA A 416 -15.13 -23.56 -3.67
CA ALA A 416 -16.53 -23.76 -3.26
C ALA A 416 -17.51 -23.07 -4.21
N LEU A 417 -18.47 -23.85 -4.74
CA LEU A 417 -19.67 -23.32 -5.38
C LEU A 417 -20.76 -23.10 -4.34
N LEU A 418 -21.23 -21.86 -4.23
CA LEU A 418 -22.19 -21.36 -3.26
C LEU A 418 -23.48 -20.99 -3.99
N ILE A 419 -24.51 -21.81 -3.82
CA ILE A 419 -25.82 -21.59 -4.43
C ILE A 419 -26.66 -20.68 -3.54
N GLN A 420 -27.14 -19.57 -4.09
CA GLN A 420 -28.03 -18.65 -3.39
C GLN A 420 -29.39 -19.32 -3.14
N ARG A 421 -29.92 -19.14 -1.94
CA ARG A 421 -31.28 -19.57 -1.59
C ARG A 421 -32.24 -18.39 -1.73
N PRO A 422 -33.50 -18.64 -2.10
CA PRO A 422 -34.54 -17.60 -2.19
C PRO A 422 -34.73 -16.71 -0.94
N GLY A 423 -34.28 -17.18 0.24
CA GLY A 423 -34.33 -16.45 1.50
C GLY A 423 -33.13 -15.55 1.82
N GLY A 424 -32.10 -15.48 0.96
CA GLY A 424 -30.95 -14.56 1.09
C GLY A 424 -29.64 -15.17 1.60
N GLY A 425 -29.60 -16.44 1.99
CA GLY A 425 -28.38 -17.16 2.38
C GLY A 425 -27.84 -18.09 1.29
N PHE A 426 -26.65 -18.64 1.49
CA PHE A 426 -25.97 -19.50 0.50
C PHE A 426 -25.76 -20.94 1.01
N ALA A 427 -25.61 -21.87 0.08
CA ALA A 427 -25.29 -23.26 0.38
C ALA A 427 -24.22 -23.80 -0.56
N ALA A 428 -23.15 -24.36 0.03
CA ALA A 428 -22.13 -25.05 -0.73
C ALA A 428 -22.69 -26.31 -1.42
N THR A 429 -22.30 -26.54 -2.66
CA THR A 429 -22.63 -27.74 -3.46
C THR A 429 -21.37 -28.29 -4.14
N ASN A 430 -21.48 -29.46 -4.77
CA ASN A 430 -20.40 -30.09 -5.53
C ASN A 430 -19.08 -30.32 -4.73
N GLN A 431 -19.13 -30.38 -3.40
CA GLN A 431 -17.94 -30.45 -2.55
C GLN A 431 -17.03 -31.64 -2.89
N LYS A 432 -17.62 -32.82 -3.16
CA LYS A 432 -16.84 -34.01 -3.54
C LYS A 432 -16.11 -33.86 -4.88
N LEU A 433 -16.60 -33.01 -5.77
CA LEU A 433 -15.97 -32.73 -7.06
C LEU A 433 -14.73 -31.85 -6.83
N PHE A 434 -14.90 -30.70 -6.18
CA PHE A 434 -13.80 -29.76 -5.95
C PHE A 434 -12.73 -30.28 -4.99
N GLU A 435 -13.10 -31.15 -4.03
CA GLU A 435 -12.14 -31.82 -3.14
C GLU A 435 -11.09 -32.66 -3.91
N GLN A 436 -11.42 -33.16 -5.11
CA GLN A 436 -10.49 -33.93 -5.93
C GLN A 436 -9.38 -33.07 -6.53
N ASP A 437 -9.63 -31.76 -6.68
CA ASP A 437 -8.75 -30.83 -7.37
C ASP A 437 -8.03 -29.87 -6.40
N LYS A 438 -8.23 -30.02 -5.09
CA LYS A 438 -7.68 -29.14 -4.05
C LYS A 438 -6.17 -29.01 -4.03
N ILE A 439 -5.43 -29.90 -4.69
CA ILE A 439 -3.97 -29.81 -4.76
C ILE A 439 -3.50 -28.62 -5.62
N SER A 440 -4.39 -28.08 -6.45
CA SER A 440 -4.15 -26.91 -7.30
C SER A 440 -4.50 -25.63 -6.53
N GLU A 441 -3.82 -24.53 -6.83
CA GLU A 441 -4.25 -23.20 -6.38
C GLU A 441 -5.19 -22.59 -7.43
N ASP A 442 -6.37 -22.11 -7.02
CA ASP A 442 -7.37 -21.50 -7.90
C ASP A 442 -7.18 -19.98 -7.98
N ILE A 443 -6.52 -19.52 -9.05
CA ILE A 443 -6.09 -18.12 -9.21
C ILE A 443 -6.84 -17.35 -10.30
N GLY A 444 -7.85 -17.98 -10.89
CA GLY A 444 -8.82 -17.36 -11.80
C GLY A 444 -10.02 -18.27 -12.00
N ALA A 445 -11.19 -17.70 -12.23
CA ALA A 445 -12.38 -18.47 -12.53
C ALA A 445 -13.33 -17.67 -13.44
N LEU A 446 -14.07 -18.37 -14.29
CA LEU A 446 -15.06 -17.77 -15.19
C LEU A 446 -16.23 -18.73 -15.41
N PHE A 447 -17.45 -18.17 -15.33
CA PHE A 447 -18.64 -18.83 -15.82
C PHE A 447 -18.98 -18.38 -17.23
N PHE A 448 -19.24 -19.32 -18.13
CA PHE A 448 -19.60 -19.07 -19.54
C PHE A 448 -20.23 -20.33 -20.14
N ASP A 449 -20.94 -20.23 -21.26
CA ASP A 449 -21.50 -21.39 -21.97
C ASP A 449 -20.42 -22.00 -22.87
N ALA A 450 -19.85 -23.16 -22.48
CA ALA A 450 -18.75 -23.76 -23.23
C ALA A 450 -19.26 -24.69 -24.34
N ASN A 451 -20.46 -25.25 -24.23
CA ASN A 451 -20.96 -26.31 -25.12
C ASN A 451 -22.22 -25.92 -25.92
N GLY A 452 -22.65 -24.66 -25.83
CA GLY A 452 -23.78 -24.10 -26.56
C GLY A 452 -25.14 -24.57 -26.04
N ASP A 453 -25.22 -25.12 -24.83
CA ASP A 453 -26.47 -25.62 -24.24
C ASP A 453 -27.26 -24.56 -23.46
N GLY A 454 -26.69 -23.35 -23.33
CA GLY A 454 -27.27 -22.21 -22.63
C GLY A 454 -27.08 -22.23 -21.11
N PHE A 455 -26.33 -23.19 -20.56
CA PHE A 455 -26.02 -23.25 -19.13
C PHE A 455 -24.60 -22.76 -18.84
N PRO A 456 -24.41 -21.96 -17.78
CA PRO A 456 -23.06 -21.53 -17.41
C PRO A 456 -22.22 -22.71 -16.90
N ASP A 457 -21.17 -23.04 -17.67
CA ASP A 457 -20.07 -23.92 -17.32
C ASP A 457 -18.98 -23.15 -16.57
N LEU A 458 -18.11 -23.84 -15.84
CA LEU A 458 -17.07 -23.24 -15.00
C LEU A 458 -15.66 -23.58 -15.52
N TYR A 459 -14.89 -22.56 -15.87
CA TYR A 459 -13.44 -22.66 -16.06
C TYR A 459 -12.71 -22.19 -14.81
N VAL A 460 -11.72 -22.96 -14.34
CA VAL A 460 -10.85 -22.59 -13.22
C VAL A 460 -9.39 -22.63 -13.67
N VAL A 461 -8.70 -21.50 -13.54
CA VAL A 461 -7.28 -21.34 -13.83
C VAL A 461 -6.47 -21.78 -12.63
N SER A 462 -5.47 -22.62 -12.89
CA SER A 462 -4.52 -23.11 -11.90
C SER A 462 -3.21 -22.33 -11.95
N GLY A 463 -2.59 -22.11 -10.80
CA GLY A 463 -1.20 -21.66 -10.78
C GLY A 463 -0.61 -21.59 -9.38
N GLY A 464 0.04 -20.49 -9.05
CA GLY A 464 0.91 -20.37 -7.88
C GLY A 464 2.39 -20.57 -8.25
N ASN A 465 3.27 -20.38 -7.27
CA ASN A 465 4.71 -20.46 -7.48
C ASN A 465 5.32 -21.69 -6.78
N GLU A 466 4.66 -22.27 -5.80
CA GLU A 466 5.12 -23.40 -4.98
C GLU A 466 5.29 -24.73 -5.73
N PHE A 467 4.84 -24.80 -6.97
CA PHE A 467 4.92 -25.97 -7.83
C PHE A 467 6.24 -26.02 -8.62
N SER A 468 6.56 -27.21 -9.15
CA SER A 468 7.47 -27.32 -10.30
C SER A 468 6.71 -26.95 -11.56
N ASP A 469 7.43 -26.40 -12.54
CA ASP A 469 6.98 -26.15 -13.91
C ASP A 469 6.47 -27.39 -14.69
N LEU A 470 6.56 -28.59 -14.11
CA LEU A 470 6.01 -29.85 -14.67
C LEU A 470 4.87 -30.44 -13.81
N ALA A 471 4.36 -29.72 -12.83
CA ALA A 471 3.36 -30.23 -11.91
C ALA A 471 1.96 -30.28 -12.56
N PRO A 472 1.26 -31.42 -12.54
CA PRO A 472 -0.13 -31.52 -13.02
C PRO A 472 -1.12 -30.64 -12.26
N ALA A 473 -0.74 -30.16 -11.06
CA ALA A 473 -1.52 -29.19 -10.29
C ALA A 473 -1.61 -27.80 -10.96
N LEU A 474 -0.80 -27.56 -12.01
CA LEU A 474 -0.88 -26.35 -12.84
C LEU A 474 -1.83 -26.52 -14.04
N GLU A 475 -2.49 -27.67 -14.21
CA GLU A 475 -3.47 -27.85 -15.29
C GLU A 475 -4.78 -27.14 -14.96
N ASP A 476 -5.26 -26.32 -15.88
CA ASP A 476 -6.58 -25.68 -15.81
C ASP A 476 -7.71 -26.72 -15.89
N ARG A 477 -8.87 -26.35 -15.35
CA ARG A 477 -10.00 -27.26 -15.15
C ARG A 477 -11.28 -26.67 -15.72
N LEU A 478 -11.94 -27.44 -16.60
CA LEU A 478 -13.28 -27.14 -17.11
C LEU A 478 -14.31 -28.08 -16.46
N TYR A 479 -15.41 -27.52 -15.97
CA TYR A 479 -16.54 -28.25 -15.42
C TYR A 479 -17.82 -27.87 -16.16
N THR A 480 -18.50 -28.86 -16.75
CA THR A 480 -19.79 -28.63 -17.42
C THR A 480 -20.97 -28.74 -16.46
N ASN A 481 -21.95 -27.86 -16.61
CA ASN A 481 -23.17 -27.78 -15.82
C ASN A 481 -24.34 -28.53 -16.51
N ASP A 482 -25.32 -29.00 -15.74
CA ASP A 482 -26.56 -29.61 -16.23
C ASP A 482 -27.77 -28.65 -16.24
N GLY A 483 -27.52 -27.36 -15.99
CA GLY A 483 -28.52 -26.31 -15.84
C GLY A 483 -29.23 -26.31 -14.48
N ARG A 484 -28.85 -27.20 -13.55
CA ARG A 484 -29.39 -27.28 -12.19
C ARG A 484 -28.31 -27.02 -11.13
N GLY A 485 -27.13 -26.59 -11.55
CA GLY A 485 -25.97 -26.40 -10.69
C GLY A 485 -25.25 -27.70 -10.31
N ASN A 486 -25.48 -28.81 -11.03
CA ASN A 486 -24.68 -30.03 -10.86
C ASN A 486 -23.56 -30.04 -11.91
N PHE A 487 -22.32 -30.00 -11.43
CA PHE A 487 -21.15 -29.91 -12.30
C PHE A 487 -20.48 -31.28 -12.48
N ARG A 488 -19.87 -31.48 -13.64
CA ARG A 488 -18.95 -32.60 -13.91
C ARG A 488 -17.65 -32.07 -14.53
N LYS A 489 -16.51 -32.66 -14.16
CA LYS A 489 -15.22 -32.32 -14.80
C LYS A 489 -15.15 -32.82 -16.25
N SER A 490 -14.74 -31.95 -17.16
CA SER A 490 -14.61 -32.22 -18.60
C SER A 490 -13.17 -32.58 -18.97
N VAL A 491 -12.82 -33.85 -18.75
CA VAL A 491 -11.46 -34.37 -19.01
C VAL A 491 -11.15 -34.38 -20.51
N GLY A 492 -9.96 -33.90 -20.89
CA GLY A 492 -9.48 -33.88 -22.28
C GLY A 492 -10.14 -32.83 -23.17
N SER A 493 -10.86 -31.88 -22.56
CA SER A 493 -11.54 -30.78 -23.26
C SER A 493 -10.65 -29.54 -23.43
N LEU A 494 -9.59 -29.43 -22.62
CA LEU A 494 -8.60 -28.37 -22.68
C LEU A 494 -7.28 -28.89 -23.29
N PRO A 495 -6.50 -28.05 -23.99
CA PRO A 495 -5.15 -28.40 -24.38
C PRO A 495 -4.28 -28.62 -23.14
N GLN A 496 -3.28 -29.50 -23.25
CA GLN A 496 -2.37 -29.74 -22.16
C GLN A 496 -1.43 -28.53 -21.99
N SER A 497 -1.54 -27.85 -20.85
CA SER A 497 -0.67 -26.75 -20.45
C SER A 497 -0.33 -26.91 -18.96
N LEU A 498 0.93 -26.72 -18.61
CA LEU A 498 1.44 -26.75 -17.23
C LEU A 498 1.94 -25.35 -16.82
N THR A 499 1.36 -24.32 -17.43
CA THR A 499 1.71 -22.94 -17.12
C THR A 499 1.03 -22.51 -15.84
N SER A 500 1.74 -21.85 -14.93
CA SER A 500 1.10 -21.13 -13.82
C SER A 500 0.35 -19.91 -14.37
N GLY A 501 -0.98 -20.03 -14.45
CA GLY A 501 -1.86 -19.05 -15.09
C GLY A 501 -2.19 -17.86 -14.19
N SER A 502 -3.14 -17.01 -14.59
CA SER A 502 -3.79 -16.01 -13.73
C SER A 502 -5.26 -15.88 -14.11
N ARG A 503 -5.54 -15.07 -15.14
CA ARG A 503 -6.88 -14.65 -15.53
C ARG A 503 -7.35 -15.42 -16.76
N VAL A 504 -8.64 -15.75 -16.76
CA VAL A 504 -9.37 -16.22 -17.94
C VAL A 504 -10.50 -15.25 -18.28
N THR A 505 -10.70 -14.97 -19.56
CA THR A 505 -11.81 -14.15 -20.06
C THR A 505 -12.34 -14.72 -21.38
N ALA A 506 -13.65 -14.63 -21.61
CA ALA A 506 -14.31 -15.22 -22.77
C ALA A 506 -14.87 -14.17 -23.72
N ALA A 507 -14.75 -14.44 -25.02
CA ALA A 507 -15.45 -13.72 -26.09
C ALA A 507 -15.47 -14.59 -27.36
N ASP A 508 -16.51 -14.43 -28.18
CA ASP A 508 -16.51 -14.91 -29.57
C ASP A 508 -15.62 -13.95 -30.39
N PHE A 509 -14.31 -14.24 -30.45
CA PHE A 509 -13.37 -13.32 -31.07
C PHE A 509 -13.18 -13.57 -32.57
N ASP A 510 -13.53 -14.75 -33.07
CA ASP A 510 -13.43 -15.08 -34.48
C ASP A 510 -14.76 -14.94 -35.24
N GLY A 511 -15.87 -14.79 -34.51
CA GLY A 511 -17.20 -14.49 -35.02
C GLY A 511 -17.98 -15.74 -35.46
N ASP A 512 -17.63 -16.93 -34.98
CA ASP A 512 -18.27 -18.19 -35.33
C ASP A 512 -19.51 -18.52 -34.45
N GLY A 513 -19.71 -17.77 -33.37
CA GLY A 513 -20.84 -17.86 -32.46
C GLY A 513 -20.58 -18.68 -31.20
N ASP A 514 -19.41 -19.31 -31.07
CA ASP A 514 -18.99 -20.03 -29.87
C ASP A 514 -18.10 -19.12 -28.99
N MET A 515 -18.14 -19.33 -27.67
CA MET A 515 -17.30 -18.54 -26.75
C MET A 515 -15.87 -19.09 -26.72
N ASP A 516 -14.91 -18.30 -27.19
CA ASP A 516 -13.48 -18.57 -27.09
C ASP A 516 -12.88 -18.00 -25.80
N LEU A 517 -11.63 -18.39 -25.48
CA LEU A 517 -10.96 -17.98 -24.25
C LEU A 517 -9.60 -17.32 -24.51
N PHE A 518 -9.30 -16.30 -23.72
CA PHE A 518 -7.92 -15.92 -23.41
C PHE A 518 -7.57 -16.42 -22.00
N VAL A 519 -6.39 -17.02 -21.85
CA VAL A 519 -5.81 -17.46 -20.57
C VAL A 519 -4.43 -16.81 -20.40
N GLY A 520 -4.28 -15.99 -19.36
CA GLY A 520 -3.02 -15.30 -19.06
C GLY A 520 -2.04 -16.18 -18.29
N GLY A 521 -0.75 -16.14 -18.68
CA GLY A 521 0.34 -16.70 -17.88
C GLY A 521 0.81 -15.71 -16.81
N ARG A 522 0.96 -16.16 -15.56
CA ARG A 522 1.34 -15.30 -14.42
C ARG A 522 2.81 -15.30 -14.08
N VAL A 523 3.40 -16.49 -13.98
CA VAL A 523 4.79 -16.69 -13.57
C VAL A 523 5.34 -18.01 -14.12
N VAL A 524 6.64 -18.07 -14.39
CA VAL A 524 7.34 -19.34 -14.56
C VAL A 524 7.81 -19.79 -13.18
N PRO A 525 7.31 -20.91 -12.62
CA PRO A 525 7.61 -21.28 -11.24
C PRO A 525 9.12 -21.32 -10.95
N GLY A 526 9.57 -20.62 -9.91
CA GLY A 526 10.98 -20.56 -9.53
C GLY A 526 11.82 -19.59 -10.36
N ARG A 527 11.22 -18.83 -11.28
CA ARG A 527 11.92 -17.94 -12.22
C ARG A 527 11.16 -16.63 -12.46
N TYR A 528 10.80 -15.94 -11.38
CA TYR A 528 10.12 -14.64 -11.44
C TYR A 528 10.85 -13.65 -12.38
N GLY A 529 10.06 -12.94 -13.18
CA GLY A 529 10.50 -11.96 -14.18
C GLY A 529 10.72 -12.52 -15.60
N LEU A 530 10.80 -13.84 -15.77
CA LEU A 530 10.68 -14.47 -17.09
C LEU A 530 9.23 -14.41 -17.58
N SER A 531 9.02 -14.39 -18.90
CA SER A 531 7.68 -14.40 -19.49
C SER A 531 7.08 -15.82 -19.43
N PRO A 532 5.98 -16.05 -18.70
CA PRO A 532 5.19 -17.28 -18.84
C PRO A 532 4.44 -17.30 -20.17
N THR A 533 3.84 -18.45 -20.50
CA THR A 533 3.06 -18.62 -21.72
C THR A 533 1.60 -18.20 -21.53
N SER A 534 1.11 -17.22 -22.30
CA SER A 534 -0.33 -16.92 -22.40
C SER A 534 -0.96 -17.62 -23.60
N ALA A 535 -2.27 -17.86 -23.59
CA ALA A 535 -2.95 -18.59 -24.66
C ALA A 535 -4.26 -17.95 -25.12
N LEU A 536 -4.55 -18.06 -26.42
CA LEU A 536 -5.88 -17.93 -27.03
C LEU A 536 -6.36 -19.32 -27.43
N LEU A 537 -7.54 -19.69 -26.94
CA LEU A 537 -8.15 -20.99 -27.14
C LEU A 537 -9.46 -20.84 -27.89
N THR A 538 -9.56 -21.44 -29.08
CA THR A 538 -10.84 -21.48 -29.83
C THR A 538 -11.69 -22.65 -29.40
N ASN A 539 -12.99 -22.45 -29.29
CA ASN A 539 -13.97 -23.48 -28.97
C ASN A 539 -14.51 -24.14 -30.25
N ASP A 540 -15.03 -25.37 -30.18
CA ASP A 540 -15.68 -26.07 -31.29
C ASP A 540 -17.21 -26.16 -31.16
N GLY A 541 -17.77 -25.36 -30.24
CA GLY A 541 -19.18 -25.34 -29.86
C GLY A 541 -19.63 -26.56 -29.06
N ARG A 542 -18.72 -27.44 -28.66
CA ARG A 542 -19.00 -28.63 -27.83
C ARG A 542 -18.17 -28.65 -26.56
N GLY A 543 -17.54 -27.53 -26.23
CA GLY A 543 -16.68 -27.36 -25.06
C GLY A 543 -15.31 -28.00 -25.24
N ARG A 544 -14.82 -28.16 -26.48
CA ARG A 544 -13.45 -28.61 -26.75
C ARG A 544 -12.62 -27.45 -27.30
N PHE A 545 -11.51 -27.18 -26.62
CA PHE A 545 -10.66 -26.03 -26.88
C PHE A 545 -9.37 -26.42 -27.59
N THR A 546 -8.93 -25.56 -28.51
CA THR A 546 -7.65 -25.68 -29.23
C THR A 546 -6.84 -24.41 -29.04
N ASP A 547 -5.56 -24.54 -28.68
CA ASP A 547 -4.64 -23.42 -28.63
C ASP A 547 -4.28 -22.96 -30.06
N VAL A 548 -4.64 -21.71 -30.39
CA VAL A 548 -4.39 -21.07 -31.69
C VAL A 548 -3.43 -19.89 -31.60
N THR A 549 -2.85 -19.64 -30.42
CA THR A 549 -2.18 -18.39 -30.04
C THR A 549 -1.18 -17.89 -31.07
N GLU A 550 -0.17 -18.70 -31.42
CA GLU A 550 0.88 -18.30 -32.35
C GLU A 550 0.37 -18.10 -33.78
N ALA A 551 -0.69 -18.81 -34.17
CA ALA A 551 -1.26 -18.72 -35.50
C ALA A 551 -2.06 -17.42 -35.70
N VAL A 552 -2.75 -16.96 -34.64
CA VAL A 552 -3.68 -15.83 -34.74
C VAL A 552 -3.15 -14.54 -34.12
N ALA A 553 -2.27 -14.62 -33.11
CA ALA A 553 -1.71 -13.48 -32.39
C ALA A 553 -0.20 -13.64 -32.14
N PRO A 554 0.66 -13.54 -33.17
CA PRO A 554 2.10 -13.72 -33.02
C PRO A 554 2.69 -12.85 -31.91
N GLY A 555 3.44 -13.49 -31.00
CA GLY A 555 4.07 -12.83 -29.84
C GLY A 555 3.18 -12.66 -28.61
N LEU A 556 1.88 -12.99 -28.69
CA LEU A 556 1.00 -12.99 -27.51
C LEU A 556 1.42 -14.03 -26.48
N ALA A 557 1.92 -15.18 -26.92
CA ALA A 557 2.33 -16.26 -26.02
C ALA A 557 3.42 -15.81 -25.03
N GLN A 558 4.27 -14.84 -25.40
CA GLN A 558 5.35 -14.34 -24.55
C GLN A 558 5.15 -12.87 -24.13
N VAL A 559 3.89 -12.44 -24.05
CA VAL A 559 3.51 -11.03 -23.79
C VAL A 559 4.04 -10.47 -22.47
N GLY A 560 4.19 -11.32 -21.44
CA GLY A 560 4.71 -10.95 -20.11
C GLY A 560 4.00 -11.68 -18.97
N MET A 561 4.15 -11.17 -17.75
CA MET A 561 3.52 -11.69 -16.53
C MET A 561 2.13 -11.08 -16.34
N VAL A 562 1.12 -11.67 -16.98
CA VAL A 562 -0.25 -11.16 -17.00
C VAL A 562 -0.91 -11.33 -15.63
N THR A 563 -1.62 -10.29 -15.18
CA THR A 563 -2.43 -10.33 -13.95
C THR A 563 -3.92 -10.19 -14.23
N ASP A 564 -4.29 -9.45 -15.28
CA ASP A 564 -5.70 -9.26 -15.67
C ASP A 564 -5.85 -8.94 -17.16
N ALA A 565 -7.04 -9.20 -17.69
CA ALA A 565 -7.36 -9.05 -19.09
C ALA A 565 -8.86 -8.77 -19.29
N LEU A 566 -9.20 -7.99 -20.31
CA LEU A 566 -10.58 -7.79 -20.74
C LEU A 566 -10.70 -7.70 -22.25
N TRP A 567 -11.91 -8.00 -22.74
CA TRP A 567 -12.30 -7.82 -24.13
C TRP A 567 -13.02 -6.48 -24.28
N GLN A 568 -12.54 -5.64 -25.19
CA GLN A 568 -13.12 -4.31 -25.44
C GLN A 568 -12.90 -3.91 -26.89
N ASP A 569 -13.94 -3.41 -27.55
CA ASP A 569 -13.77 -2.72 -28.84
C ASP A 569 -13.13 -1.35 -28.57
N VAL A 570 -11.81 -1.24 -28.76
CA VAL A 570 -11.03 -0.05 -28.39
C VAL A 570 -11.09 1.01 -29.49
N ASP A 571 -11.15 0.58 -30.74
CA ASP A 571 -11.12 1.46 -31.91
C ASP A 571 -12.49 1.68 -32.58
N LYS A 572 -13.56 1.13 -31.98
CA LYS A 572 -14.96 1.23 -32.41
C LYS A 572 -15.24 0.58 -33.76
N ASP A 573 -14.48 -0.45 -34.12
CA ASP A 573 -14.66 -1.19 -35.38
C ASP A 573 -15.62 -2.39 -35.28
N ARG A 574 -16.28 -2.54 -34.11
CA ARG A 574 -17.24 -3.58 -33.73
C ARG A 574 -16.65 -4.97 -33.59
N ARG A 575 -15.32 -5.10 -33.54
CA ARG A 575 -14.66 -6.33 -33.10
C ARG A 575 -14.09 -6.09 -31.71
N VAL A 576 -14.10 -7.13 -30.90
CA VAL A 576 -13.50 -7.07 -29.56
C VAL A 576 -11.98 -7.18 -29.67
N ASP A 577 -11.27 -6.24 -29.07
CA ASP A 577 -9.83 -6.27 -28.90
C ASP A 577 -9.47 -6.84 -27.52
N LEU A 578 -8.29 -7.43 -27.41
CA LEU A 578 -7.79 -7.96 -26.15
C LEU A 578 -6.91 -6.90 -25.46
N VAL A 579 -7.33 -6.42 -24.29
CA VAL A 579 -6.56 -5.50 -23.45
C VAL A 579 -5.95 -6.26 -22.28
N LEU A 580 -4.64 -6.11 -22.09
CA LEU A 580 -3.84 -6.88 -21.12
C LEU A 580 -3.08 -5.94 -20.20
N VAL A 581 -3.06 -6.30 -18.92
CA VAL A 581 -2.21 -5.68 -17.91
C VAL A 581 -1.46 -6.75 -17.13
N GLY A 582 -0.30 -6.37 -16.60
CA GLY A 582 0.51 -7.28 -15.83
C GLY A 582 1.73 -6.63 -15.21
N GLU A 583 2.52 -7.45 -14.54
CA GLU A 583 3.66 -6.98 -13.76
C GLU A 583 4.88 -6.78 -14.64
N TRP A 584 5.49 -5.59 -14.54
CA TRP A 584 6.54 -5.09 -15.44
C TRP A 584 6.12 -5.00 -16.91
N MET A 585 4.82 -4.87 -17.17
CA MET A 585 4.26 -4.78 -18.50
C MET A 585 3.65 -3.41 -18.76
N PRO A 586 3.78 -2.86 -19.99
CA PRO A 586 2.95 -1.76 -20.40
C PRO A 586 1.51 -2.27 -20.60
N ILE A 587 0.54 -1.40 -20.42
CA ILE A 587 -0.85 -1.66 -20.83
C ILE A 587 -0.82 -1.98 -22.33
N THR A 588 -1.21 -3.20 -22.68
CA THR A 588 -0.99 -3.76 -24.02
C THR A 588 -2.31 -4.11 -24.66
N VAL A 589 -2.51 -3.68 -25.90
CA VAL A 589 -3.72 -3.97 -26.69
C VAL A 589 -3.35 -4.79 -27.92
N PHE A 590 -4.05 -5.91 -28.10
CA PHE A 590 -4.05 -6.71 -29.31
C PHE A 590 -5.35 -6.45 -30.07
N ARG A 591 -5.23 -5.73 -31.19
CA ARG A 591 -6.37 -5.39 -32.05
C ARG A 591 -6.83 -6.58 -32.86
N ASN A 592 -8.13 -6.83 -32.89
CA ASN A 592 -8.74 -7.81 -33.77
C ASN A 592 -8.87 -7.26 -35.21
N ILE A 593 -8.04 -7.79 -36.11
CA ILE A 593 -8.00 -7.38 -37.52
C ILE A 593 -8.98 -8.18 -38.41
N GLY A 594 -9.84 -8.99 -37.81
CA GLY A 594 -10.84 -9.83 -38.48
C GLY A 594 -10.36 -11.25 -38.76
N GLY A 595 -11.34 -12.17 -38.88
CA GLY A 595 -11.10 -13.60 -39.09
C GLY A 595 -10.35 -14.26 -37.93
N GLY A 596 -10.61 -13.82 -36.70
CA GLY A 596 -9.99 -14.30 -35.47
C GLY A 596 -8.52 -13.90 -35.26
N LYS A 597 -7.96 -13.02 -36.11
CA LYS A 597 -6.54 -12.65 -36.06
C LYS A 597 -6.31 -11.34 -35.32
N PHE A 598 -5.17 -11.25 -34.65
CA PHE A 598 -4.77 -10.13 -33.83
C PHE A 598 -3.43 -9.53 -34.23
N THR A 599 -3.30 -8.22 -34.01
CA THR A 599 -2.02 -7.52 -34.11
C THR A 599 -1.83 -6.62 -32.90
N ARG A 600 -0.62 -6.62 -32.33
CA ARG A 600 -0.30 -5.71 -31.21
C ARG A 600 -0.34 -4.27 -31.68
N MET A 601 -1.12 -3.43 -31.00
CA MET A 601 -1.19 -2.00 -31.28
C MET A 601 -0.01 -1.25 -30.64
N GLN A 602 0.43 -0.20 -31.32
CA GLN A 602 1.20 0.88 -30.70
C GLN A 602 0.24 2.02 -30.42
N LEU A 603 -0.07 2.26 -29.15
CA LEU A 603 -1.03 3.28 -28.72
C LEU A 603 -0.27 4.46 -28.13
N PRO A 604 -0.34 5.65 -28.75
CA PRO A 604 0.30 6.84 -28.22
C PRO A 604 -0.18 7.15 -26.80
N GLY A 605 0.77 7.39 -25.90
CA GLY A 605 0.52 7.63 -24.47
C GLY A 605 0.62 6.40 -23.58
N LEU A 606 0.69 5.18 -24.16
CA LEU A 606 0.85 3.93 -23.40
C LEU A 606 2.26 3.33 -23.50
N GLU A 607 3.17 3.90 -24.28
CA GLU A 607 4.51 3.34 -24.53
C GLU A 607 5.39 3.28 -23.27
N LYS A 608 5.08 4.11 -22.28
CA LYS A 608 5.73 4.13 -20.96
C LYS A 608 4.73 3.88 -19.83
N SER A 609 3.72 3.06 -20.11
CA SER A 609 2.75 2.62 -19.11
C SER A 609 3.21 1.41 -18.32
N ASP A 610 4.48 1.00 -18.40
CA ASP A 610 4.96 -0.16 -17.65
C ASP A 610 4.77 0.04 -16.14
N GLY A 611 4.12 -0.92 -15.50
CA GLY A 611 3.76 -0.86 -14.09
C GLY A 611 3.76 -2.24 -13.43
N TRP A 612 3.37 -2.29 -12.17
CA TRP A 612 3.03 -3.55 -11.48
C TRP A 612 1.52 -3.66 -11.39
N TRP A 613 0.90 -3.69 -12.57
CA TRP A 613 -0.54 -3.72 -12.69
C TRP A 613 -1.11 -5.02 -12.13
N ASN A 614 -2.27 -4.93 -11.47
CA ASN A 614 -2.94 -6.05 -10.83
C ASN A 614 -4.34 -6.29 -11.39
N ARG A 615 -5.07 -5.22 -11.75
CA ARG A 615 -6.48 -5.28 -12.16
C ARG A 615 -6.80 -4.21 -13.19
N ILE A 616 -7.71 -4.49 -14.13
CA ILE A 616 -8.24 -3.52 -15.07
C ILE A 616 -9.77 -3.59 -15.14
N VAL A 617 -10.43 -2.42 -15.23
CA VAL A 617 -11.85 -2.31 -15.57
C VAL A 617 -12.04 -1.28 -16.67
N ALA A 618 -13.02 -1.51 -17.53
CA ALA A 618 -13.43 -0.59 -18.59
C ALA A 618 -14.71 0.17 -18.20
N GLY A 619 -14.84 1.42 -18.63
CA GLY A 619 -16.02 2.25 -18.39
C GLY A 619 -15.93 3.59 -19.10
N ASP A 620 -17.04 4.32 -19.20
CA ASP A 620 -17.05 5.72 -19.62
C ASP A 620 -16.93 6.59 -18.36
N PHE A 621 -15.71 6.91 -17.96
CA PHE A 621 -15.44 7.68 -16.74
C PHE A 621 -15.45 9.20 -17.00
N THR A 622 -15.47 9.60 -18.28
CA THR A 622 -15.43 11.00 -18.73
C THR A 622 -16.74 11.50 -19.33
N GLY A 623 -17.73 10.63 -19.47
CA GLY A 623 -19.08 10.94 -19.96
C GLY A 623 -19.12 11.31 -21.45
N ASP A 624 -18.08 10.97 -22.21
CA ASP A 624 -17.95 11.33 -23.63
C ASP A 624 -18.30 10.19 -24.59
N GLY A 625 -18.71 9.04 -24.06
CA GLY A 625 -19.07 7.85 -24.82
C GLY A 625 -17.88 7.09 -25.41
N LEU A 626 -16.64 7.42 -25.01
CA LEU A 626 -15.45 6.62 -25.25
C LEU A 626 -15.22 5.67 -24.08
N THR A 627 -14.64 4.51 -24.36
CA THR A 627 -14.21 3.61 -23.30
C THR A 627 -12.86 4.05 -22.77
N ASP A 628 -12.85 4.39 -21.49
CA ASP A 628 -11.69 4.60 -20.64
C ASP A 628 -11.37 3.31 -19.85
N PHE A 629 -10.21 3.27 -19.20
CA PHE A 629 -9.88 2.19 -18.26
C PHE A 629 -9.44 2.73 -16.90
N VAL A 630 -9.71 1.98 -15.84
CA VAL A 630 -9.05 2.18 -14.54
C VAL A 630 -8.22 0.95 -14.26
N VAL A 631 -6.94 1.17 -13.91
CA VAL A 631 -5.96 0.10 -13.71
C VAL A 631 -5.36 0.20 -12.31
N GLY A 632 -5.54 -0.86 -11.52
CA GLY A 632 -4.97 -1.05 -10.19
C GLY A 632 -3.50 -1.42 -10.26
N ASN A 633 -2.65 -0.82 -9.41
CA ASN A 633 -1.19 -1.00 -9.42
C ASN A 633 -0.69 -1.30 -7.99
N LEU A 634 0.63 -1.35 -7.79
CA LEU A 634 1.32 -1.53 -6.51
C LEU A 634 1.00 -0.43 -5.48
N GLY A 635 0.68 0.78 -5.93
CA GLY A 635 0.54 1.95 -5.07
C GLY A 635 1.88 2.65 -4.79
N LEU A 636 1.81 3.76 -4.06
CA LEU A 636 2.94 4.64 -3.76
C LEU A 636 3.45 4.49 -2.32
N ASP A 637 2.79 3.73 -1.45
CA ASP A 637 3.30 3.44 -0.09
C ASP A 637 4.19 2.18 -0.05
N THR A 638 5.38 2.29 -0.63
CA THR A 638 6.33 1.18 -0.77
C THR A 638 7.77 1.68 -0.81
N ARG A 639 8.75 0.83 -0.52
CA ARG A 639 10.16 1.22 -0.60
C ARG A 639 10.59 1.42 -2.06
N LEU A 640 9.93 0.73 -2.98
CA LEU A 640 10.15 0.86 -4.41
C LEU A 640 9.51 2.16 -4.93
N ARG A 641 10.18 2.79 -5.88
CA ARG A 641 9.76 4.04 -6.52
C ARG A 641 9.98 3.93 -8.01
N ALA A 642 9.03 4.41 -8.80
CA ALA A 642 9.12 4.47 -10.23
C ALA A 642 8.46 5.76 -10.74
N SER A 643 9.13 6.40 -11.69
CA SER A 643 8.58 7.49 -12.49
C SER A 643 9.10 7.38 -13.92
N GLU A 644 8.52 8.13 -14.85
CA GLU A 644 8.98 8.15 -16.24
C GLU A 644 10.49 8.50 -16.36
N ARG A 645 10.96 9.44 -15.54
CA ARG A 645 12.37 9.89 -15.54
C ARG A 645 13.30 8.97 -14.76
N GLN A 646 12.76 8.31 -13.74
CA GLN A 646 13.50 7.45 -12.82
C GLN A 646 12.74 6.13 -12.66
N PRO A 647 12.79 5.27 -13.69
CA PRO A 647 12.04 4.01 -13.65
C PRO A 647 12.70 3.01 -12.71
N ALA A 648 11.89 2.16 -12.09
CA ALA A 648 12.40 0.94 -11.48
C ALA A 648 12.82 -0.04 -12.58
N THR A 649 13.83 -0.86 -12.31
CA THR A 649 14.34 -1.85 -13.28
C THR A 649 14.60 -3.18 -12.63
N MET A 650 14.64 -4.25 -13.43
CA MET A 650 15.02 -5.58 -12.98
C MET A 650 15.84 -6.27 -14.08
N HIS A 651 16.94 -6.92 -13.67
CA HIS A 651 17.71 -7.83 -14.50
C HIS A 651 17.53 -9.24 -13.98
N VAL A 652 17.11 -10.15 -14.86
CA VAL A 652 16.87 -11.56 -14.50
C VAL A 652 17.80 -12.45 -15.30
N LYS A 653 18.65 -13.19 -14.58
CA LYS A 653 19.63 -14.11 -15.16
C LYS A 653 20.16 -15.07 -14.09
N ASP A 654 20.57 -16.25 -14.52
CA ASP A 654 21.45 -17.14 -13.75
C ASP A 654 22.89 -16.63 -13.86
N PHE A 655 23.32 -15.79 -12.92
CA PHE A 655 24.59 -15.06 -13.05
C PHE A 655 25.82 -15.95 -12.79
N ASP A 656 25.67 -17.03 -12.04
CA ASP A 656 26.76 -17.96 -11.70
C ASP A 656 26.66 -19.33 -12.40
N ARG A 657 25.60 -19.55 -13.19
CA ARG A 657 25.32 -20.76 -13.99
C ARG A 657 25.01 -21.99 -13.16
N ASN A 658 24.28 -21.81 -12.05
CA ASN A 658 23.91 -22.88 -11.13
C ASN A 658 22.51 -23.48 -11.40
N GLY A 659 21.76 -22.95 -12.37
CA GLY A 659 20.41 -23.36 -12.74
C GLY A 659 19.27 -22.57 -12.11
N PHE A 660 19.58 -21.65 -11.18
CA PHE A 660 18.64 -20.72 -10.57
C PHE A 660 18.87 -19.31 -11.14
N VAL A 661 17.81 -18.51 -11.23
CA VAL A 661 17.90 -17.15 -11.74
C VAL A 661 17.78 -16.14 -10.59
N GLU A 662 18.55 -15.07 -10.65
CA GLU A 662 18.48 -13.96 -9.72
C GLU A 662 17.72 -12.78 -10.31
N GLN A 663 16.91 -12.10 -9.50
CA GLN A 663 16.16 -10.91 -9.88
C GLN A 663 16.77 -9.66 -9.25
N ILE A 664 17.69 -9.01 -9.96
CA ILE A 664 18.37 -7.80 -9.47
C ILE A 664 17.49 -6.58 -9.74
N ILE A 665 16.62 -6.26 -8.79
CA ILE A 665 15.75 -5.07 -8.81
C ILE A 665 16.54 -3.84 -8.39
N SER A 666 16.37 -2.74 -9.11
CA SER A 666 16.99 -1.44 -8.82
C SER A 666 16.00 -0.30 -8.91
N TYR A 667 16.23 0.74 -8.11
CA TYR A 667 15.44 1.97 -8.08
C TYR A 667 16.34 3.18 -7.87
N TYR A 668 15.83 4.37 -8.19
CA TYR A 668 16.59 5.61 -8.04
C TYR A 668 16.55 6.14 -6.60
N ASN A 669 17.72 6.48 -6.08
CA ASN A 669 17.89 7.25 -4.86
C ASN A 669 18.80 8.46 -5.19
N GLN A 670 18.33 9.68 -4.92
CA GLN A 670 19.06 10.94 -5.18
C GLN A 670 19.68 11.03 -6.60
N GLY A 671 18.95 10.52 -7.61
CA GLY A 671 19.37 10.59 -9.02
C GLY A 671 20.19 9.41 -9.54
N VAL A 672 20.56 8.45 -8.70
CA VAL A 672 21.34 7.26 -9.11
C VAL A 672 20.54 5.98 -8.86
N SER A 673 20.59 5.04 -9.80
CA SER A 673 19.89 3.75 -9.70
C SER A 673 20.74 2.72 -8.97
N TYR A 674 20.33 2.32 -7.76
CA TYR A 674 21.00 1.33 -6.93
C TYR A 674 20.19 0.03 -6.84
N PRO A 675 20.86 -1.14 -6.70
CA PRO A 675 20.18 -2.38 -6.38
C PRO A 675 19.47 -2.30 -5.03
N LEU A 676 18.23 -2.78 -4.97
CA LEU A 676 17.49 -2.89 -3.72
C LEU A 676 18.22 -3.82 -2.73
N VAL A 677 18.68 -4.96 -3.23
CA VAL A 677 19.34 -6.03 -2.46
C VAL A 677 20.53 -5.53 -1.64
N LEU A 678 20.62 -5.96 -0.38
CA LEU A 678 21.76 -5.71 0.49
C LEU A 678 22.91 -6.69 0.23
N ARG A 679 24.12 -6.30 0.64
CA ARG A 679 25.36 -7.07 0.41
C ARG A 679 25.23 -8.54 0.78
N ASP A 680 24.72 -8.84 1.97
CA ASP A 680 24.74 -10.21 2.49
C ASP A 680 23.80 -11.12 1.72
N ASP A 681 22.61 -10.65 1.36
CA ASP A 681 21.67 -11.44 0.57
C ASP A 681 22.14 -11.59 -0.89
N LEU A 682 22.80 -10.58 -1.44
CA LEU A 682 23.49 -10.69 -2.73
C LEU A 682 24.60 -11.75 -2.69
N ILE A 683 25.44 -11.76 -1.65
CA ILE A 683 26.51 -12.76 -1.50
C ILE A 683 25.95 -14.16 -1.23
N LYS A 684 24.86 -14.28 -0.47
CA LYS A 684 24.19 -15.58 -0.27
C LYS A 684 23.63 -16.13 -1.58
N ALA A 685 23.11 -15.27 -2.46
CA ALA A 685 22.66 -15.66 -3.79
C ALA A 685 23.85 -15.93 -4.74
N LEU A 686 24.90 -15.12 -4.68
CA LEU A 686 26.07 -15.17 -5.58
C LEU A 686 27.39 -15.19 -4.78
N PRO A 687 27.80 -16.36 -4.24
CA PRO A 687 28.92 -16.46 -3.32
C PRO A 687 30.27 -15.96 -3.86
N TYR A 688 30.48 -15.98 -5.18
CA TYR A 688 31.72 -15.52 -5.81
C TYR A 688 31.97 -14.02 -5.59
N LEU A 689 30.93 -13.22 -5.32
CA LEU A 689 31.04 -11.78 -5.06
C LEU A 689 31.68 -11.46 -3.69
N LYS A 690 31.75 -12.43 -2.77
CA LYS A 690 32.31 -12.24 -1.43
C LYS A 690 33.74 -11.72 -1.44
N ALA A 691 34.57 -12.17 -2.39
CA ALA A 691 35.96 -11.74 -2.49
C ALA A 691 36.10 -10.28 -2.93
N ARG A 692 35.12 -9.75 -3.67
CA ARG A 692 35.09 -8.37 -4.15
C ARG A 692 34.52 -7.42 -3.09
N TYR A 693 33.47 -7.84 -2.40
CA TYR A 693 32.80 -7.06 -1.37
C TYR A 693 33.10 -7.65 0.00
N LEU A 694 34.34 -7.51 0.48
CA LEU A 694 34.71 -8.04 1.80
C LEU A 694 34.07 -7.23 2.93
N ASN A 695 34.03 -5.91 2.78
CA ASN A 695 33.41 -4.98 3.72
C ASN A 695 32.10 -4.43 3.13
N TYR A 696 31.20 -3.94 3.98
CA TYR A 696 29.94 -3.33 3.57
C TYR A 696 30.18 -2.03 2.80
N LYS A 697 31.15 -1.21 3.22
CA LYS A 697 31.56 -0.01 2.48
C LYS A 697 32.05 -0.28 1.06
N ASP A 698 32.54 -1.49 0.77
CA ASP A 698 33.01 -1.85 -0.58
C ASP A 698 31.81 -2.10 -1.53
N TYR A 699 30.63 -2.42 -0.98
CA TYR A 699 29.37 -2.60 -1.71
C TYR A 699 28.50 -1.34 -1.77
N ALA A 700 28.61 -0.47 -0.76
CA ALA A 700 27.86 0.77 -0.70
C ALA A 700 28.08 1.65 -1.94
N GLY A 701 26.99 2.19 -2.51
CA GLY A 701 27.06 3.01 -3.73
C GLY A 701 27.37 2.24 -5.02
N GLN A 702 27.43 0.90 -5.02
CA GLN A 702 27.60 0.12 -6.24
C GLN A 702 26.28 0.07 -7.03
N THR A 703 26.33 0.40 -8.32
CA THR A 703 25.20 0.19 -9.24
C THR A 703 25.22 -1.23 -9.83
N VAL A 704 24.14 -1.63 -10.51
CA VAL A 704 24.09 -2.93 -11.22
C VAL A 704 25.24 -3.06 -12.21
N ASN A 705 25.61 -1.99 -12.91
CA ASN A 705 26.70 -2.01 -13.89
C ASN A 705 28.09 -2.12 -13.24
N ASP A 706 28.23 -1.67 -12.00
CA ASP A 706 29.47 -1.85 -11.24
C ASP A 706 29.58 -3.30 -10.79
N ILE A 707 28.49 -3.89 -10.29
CA ILE A 707 28.45 -5.28 -9.82
C ILE A 707 28.65 -6.25 -10.98
N PHE A 708 27.90 -6.06 -12.06
CA PHE A 708 27.89 -6.92 -13.24
C PHE A 708 28.36 -6.12 -14.46
N PRO A 709 29.57 -6.41 -14.98
CA PRO A 709 30.05 -5.83 -16.24
C PRO A 709 29.02 -6.01 -17.37
N GLY A 710 28.95 -5.08 -18.32
CA GLY A 710 27.92 -5.10 -19.38
C GLY A 710 27.84 -6.39 -20.21
N LYS A 711 28.93 -7.14 -20.35
CA LYS A 711 28.94 -8.48 -20.99
C LYS A 711 28.10 -9.51 -20.22
N ASP A 712 28.00 -9.38 -18.90
CA ASP A 712 27.27 -10.29 -18.02
C ASP A 712 25.79 -9.91 -17.94
N LEU A 713 25.43 -8.69 -18.37
CA LEU A 713 24.06 -8.20 -18.48
C LEU A 713 23.45 -8.35 -19.89
N ALA A 714 24.26 -8.56 -20.91
CA ALA A 714 23.84 -8.50 -22.32
C ALA A 714 22.75 -9.53 -22.70
N ASP A 715 22.73 -10.67 -22.03
CA ASP A 715 21.78 -11.77 -22.20
C ASP A 715 20.80 -11.89 -21.01
N ALA A 716 20.80 -10.93 -20.07
CA ALA A 716 19.83 -10.88 -19.00
C ALA A 716 18.47 -10.39 -19.52
N VAL A 717 17.38 -10.97 -19.00
CA VAL A 717 16.05 -10.42 -19.25
C VAL A 717 15.92 -9.11 -18.50
N PHE A 718 15.71 -8.02 -19.24
CA PHE A 718 15.57 -6.68 -18.69
C PHE A 718 14.09 -6.27 -18.62
N ARG A 719 13.66 -5.83 -17.45
CA ARG A 719 12.32 -5.30 -17.17
C ARG A 719 12.40 -3.89 -16.63
N LYS A 720 11.35 -3.10 -16.87
CA LYS A 720 11.27 -1.70 -16.45
C LYS A 720 9.84 -1.35 -16.04
N SER A 721 9.70 -0.50 -15.03
CA SER A 721 8.42 0.09 -14.60
C SER A 721 8.59 1.61 -14.50
N HIS A 722 7.68 2.35 -15.12
CA HIS A 722 7.66 3.81 -15.14
C HIS A 722 6.65 4.40 -14.14
N THR A 723 5.76 3.59 -13.58
CA THR A 723 4.79 4.06 -12.58
C THR A 723 4.33 2.92 -11.69
N PHE A 724 4.06 3.25 -10.42
CA PHE A 724 3.35 2.38 -9.49
C PHE A 724 1.98 2.93 -9.08
N ALA A 725 1.55 4.05 -9.68
CA ALA A 725 0.28 4.67 -9.34
C ALA A 725 -0.91 3.92 -9.95
N THR A 726 -1.95 3.70 -9.15
CA THR A 726 -3.29 3.33 -9.63
C THR A 726 -3.84 4.49 -10.47
N THR A 727 -4.31 4.19 -11.68
CA THR A 727 -4.42 5.19 -12.76
C THR A 727 -5.72 5.05 -13.55
N LEU A 728 -6.36 6.18 -13.86
CA LEU A 728 -7.31 6.31 -14.97
C LEU A 728 -6.52 6.45 -16.28
N VAL A 729 -6.80 5.57 -17.22
CA VAL A 729 -6.26 5.56 -18.58
C VAL A 729 -7.33 6.16 -19.48
N ARG A 730 -7.27 7.49 -19.63
CA ARG A 730 -8.26 8.25 -20.37
C ARG A 730 -8.05 8.10 -21.87
N ASN A 731 -9.10 7.74 -22.59
CA ASN A 731 -9.14 7.73 -24.04
C ASN A 731 -9.31 9.17 -24.55
N ASN A 732 -8.39 9.64 -25.40
CA ASN A 732 -8.45 11.02 -25.91
C ASN A 732 -9.33 11.16 -27.18
N GLY A 733 -9.87 10.05 -27.70
CA GLY A 733 -10.76 10.03 -28.87
C GLY A 733 -10.07 10.12 -30.24
N ASP A 734 -8.75 10.28 -30.26
CA ASP A 734 -7.90 10.33 -31.48
C ASP A 734 -7.02 9.07 -31.65
N GLY A 735 -7.29 8.03 -30.86
CA GLY A 735 -6.48 6.81 -30.79
C GLY A 735 -5.31 6.88 -29.82
N SER A 736 -5.12 8.01 -29.12
CA SER A 736 -4.16 8.14 -28.02
C SER A 736 -4.82 8.05 -26.63
N PHE A 737 -4.01 7.77 -25.61
CA PHE A 737 -4.44 7.72 -24.22
C PHE A 737 -3.64 8.67 -23.33
N THR A 738 -4.22 9.06 -22.20
CA THR A 738 -3.55 9.82 -21.14
C THR A 738 -3.61 9.05 -19.82
N LEU A 739 -2.46 8.86 -19.17
CA LEU A 739 -2.40 8.33 -17.81
C LEU A 739 -2.67 9.45 -16.79
N VAL A 740 -3.76 9.32 -16.03
CA VAL A 740 -4.17 10.25 -14.98
C VAL A 740 -4.19 9.49 -13.63
N PRO A 741 -3.21 9.70 -12.75
CA PRO A 741 -3.21 9.07 -11.43
C PRO A 741 -4.50 9.38 -10.65
N LEU A 742 -5.06 8.38 -9.98
CA LEU A 742 -6.17 8.57 -9.05
C LEU A 742 -5.71 9.34 -7.80
N PRO A 743 -6.63 9.89 -6.99
CA PRO A 743 -6.30 10.58 -5.73
C PRO A 743 -5.38 9.76 -4.81
N LEU A 744 -4.66 10.44 -3.93
CA LEU A 744 -3.60 9.83 -3.12
C LEU A 744 -4.10 8.68 -2.23
N GLU A 745 -5.35 8.75 -1.77
CA GLU A 745 -6.01 7.69 -1.00
C GLU A 745 -6.09 6.37 -1.77
N ALA A 746 -6.11 6.40 -3.11
CA ALA A 746 -6.07 5.21 -3.96
C ALA A 746 -4.64 4.64 -4.16
N GLN A 747 -3.64 5.29 -3.55
CA GLN A 747 -2.22 4.95 -3.71
C GLN A 747 -1.59 4.36 -2.43
N VAL A 748 -2.32 4.31 -1.31
CA VAL A 748 -1.79 3.87 -0.01
C VAL A 748 -1.50 2.36 0.06
N ALA A 749 -2.03 1.58 -0.87
CA ALA A 749 -1.82 0.14 -0.91
C ALA A 749 -1.98 -0.40 -2.35
N PRO A 750 -1.49 -1.61 -2.65
CA PRO A 750 -1.77 -2.29 -3.90
C PRO A 750 -3.28 -2.48 -4.08
N VAL A 751 -3.79 -2.27 -5.30
CA VAL A 751 -5.22 -2.43 -5.63
C VAL A 751 -5.41 -3.70 -6.46
N TYR A 752 -6.13 -4.68 -5.90
CA TYR A 752 -6.45 -5.96 -6.56
C TYR A 752 -7.93 -6.06 -6.97
N GLY A 753 -8.81 -5.43 -6.20
CA GLY A 753 -10.24 -5.39 -6.45
C GLY A 753 -10.70 -4.02 -6.94
N ILE A 754 -11.39 -4.00 -8.09
CA ILE A 754 -12.00 -2.79 -8.65
C ILE A 754 -13.40 -3.14 -9.13
N LEU A 755 -14.40 -2.37 -8.72
CA LEU A 755 -15.76 -2.43 -9.27
C LEU A 755 -16.22 -1.03 -9.67
N ALA A 756 -16.60 -0.86 -10.93
CA ALA A 756 -17.16 0.39 -11.46
C ALA A 756 -18.69 0.28 -11.59
N SER A 757 -19.41 1.25 -11.06
CA SER A 757 -20.87 1.37 -11.16
C SER A 757 -21.30 2.75 -10.69
N ASP A 758 -22.53 3.16 -11.01
CA ASP A 758 -23.17 4.29 -10.34
C ASP A 758 -23.71 3.80 -9.00
N PHE A 759 -22.99 4.04 -7.90
CA PHE A 759 -23.36 3.52 -6.59
C PHE A 759 -24.28 4.48 -5.82
N ASP A 760 -24.17 5.79 -6.07
CA ASP A 760 -24.94 6.82 -5.35
C ASP A 760 -26.13 7.40 -6.14
N GLY A 761 -26.32 6.97 -7.39
CA GLY A 761 -27.47 7.25 -8.23
C GLY A 761 -27.40 8.62 -8.90
N ASP A 762 -26.20 9.17 -9.12
CA ASP A 762 -25.99 10.47 -9.75
C ASP A 762 -25.78 10.39 -11.28
N ASN A 763 -25.78 9.17 -11.84
CA ASN A 763 -25.50 8.81 -13.24
C ASN A 763 -24.04 8.96 -13.68
N ASN A 764 -23.10 9.14 -12.75
CA ASN A 764 -21.68 9.07 -13.03
C ASN A 764 -21.13 7.69 -12.63
N MET A 765 -20.06 7.26 -13.29
CA MET A 765 -19.35 6.05 -12.88
C MET A 765 -18.47 6.33 -11.66
N ASP A 766 -18.79 5.65 -10.57
CA ASP A 766 -18.00 5.61 -9.35
C ASP A 766 -17.13 4.35 -9.29
N LEU A 767 -16.22 4.28 -8.32
CA LEU A 767 -15.36 3.12 -8.10
C LEU A 767 -15.40 2.65 -6.65
N LEU A 768 -15.41 1.32 -6.47
CA LEU A 768 -14.97 0.66 -5.25
C LEU A 768 -13.59 0.07 -5.48
N LEU A 769 -12.63 0.39 -4.61
CA LEU A 769 -11.27 -0.15 -4.62
C LEU A 769 -10.99 -0.93 -3.34
N ALA A 770 -10.37 -2.09 -3.47
CA ALA A 770 -9.88 -2.89 -2.34
C ALA A 770 -8.55 -3.57 -2.69
N GLY A 771 -7.73 -3.88 -1.68
CA GLY A 771 -6.43 -4.48 -1.93
C GLY A 771 -5.66 -4.85 -0.66
N ASN A 772 -4.42 -4.36 -0.54
CA ASN A 772 -3.38 -4.79 0.41
C ASN A 772 -2.63 -6.06 0.01
N PHE A 773 -1.36 -6.12 0.41
CA PHE A 773 -0.50 -7.27 0.17
C PHE A 773 0.58 -7.42 1.25
N ASP A 774 0.66 -8.61 1.82
CA ASP A 774 1.45 -8.86 3.02
C ASP A 774 2.65 -9.78 2.76
N GLY A 775 2.63 -10.54 1.66
CA GLY A 775 3.65 -11.53 1.29
C GLY A 775 4.96 -10.89 0.77
N VAL A 776 5.48 -9.89 1.46
CA VAL A 776 6.72 -9.18 1.10
C VAL A 776 7.76 -9.33 2.19
N LYS A 777 9.03 -9.19 1.83
CA LYS A 777 10.11 -9.21 2.81
C LYS A 777 10.02 -8.03 3.78
N PRO A 778 10.49 -8.19 5.03
CA PRO A 778 10.57 -7.08 5.99
C PRO A 778 11.31 -5.85 5.44
N GLU A 779 12.27 -6.06 4.54
CA GLU A 779 13.01 -4.99 3.86
C GLU A 779 12.13 -4.01 3.06
N ILE A 780 11.04 -4.50 2.45
CA ILE A 780 10.05 -3.70 1.72
C ILE A 780 8.97 -3.19 2.69
N GLY A 781 8.65 -4.02 3.70
CA GLY A 781 7.58 -3.81 4.66
C GLY A 781 6.21 -4.12 4.07
N ARG A 782 5.37 -4.74 4.89
CA ARG A 782 4.00 -5.11 4.54
C ARG A 782 3.19 -3.90 4.03
N MET A 783 2.27 -4.13 3.09
CA MET A 783 1.46 -3.10 2.44
C MET A 783 -0.01 -3.26 2.85
N SER A 784 -0.35 -2.86 4.08
CA SER A 784 -1.70 -3.05 4.66
C SER A 784 -2.38 -1.75 5.10
N ALA A 785 -2.01 -0.61 4.50
CA ALA A 785 -2.59 0.69 4.85
C ALA A 785 -3.99 0.93 4.25
N GLY A 786 -4.48 0.04 3.38
CA GLY A 786 -5.80 0.15 2.76
C GLY A 786 -6.92 -0.42 3.63
N TYR A 787 -8.07 0.28 3.67
CA TYR A 787 -9.28 -0.16 4.37
C TYR A 787 -10.52 -0.17 3.46
N GLY A 788 -10.31 -0.32 2.15
CA GLY A 788 -11.33 -0.08 1.13
C GLY A 788 -11.53 1.42 0.85
N LEU A 789 -11.83 1.76 -0.39
CA LEU A 789 -12.07 3.15 -0.81
C LEU A 789 -13.24 3.23 -1.77
N PHE A 790 -14.17 4.14 -1.47
CA PHE A 790 -15.18 4.60 -2.43
C PHE A 790 -14.68 5.88 -3.09
N LEU A 791 -14.70 5.93 -4.41
CA LEU A 791 -14.36 7.09 -5.20
C LEU A 791 -15.61 7.54 -5.96
N ARG A 792 -16.13 8.72 -5.61
CA ARG A 792 -17.24 9.34 -6.34
C ARG A 792 -16.73 9.95 -7.64
N GLY A 793 -17.24 9.52 -8.78
CA GLY A 793 -16.92 10.08 -10.09
C GLY A 793 -17.69 11.37 -10.35
N ASP A 794 -17.07 12.33 -11.04
CA ASP A 794 -17.74 13.57 -11.47
C ASP A 794 -18.24 13.53 -12.92
N GLY A 795 -18.11 12.37 -13.57
CA GLY A 795 -18.41 12.16 -14.99
C GLY A 795 -17.49 12.93 -15.93
N LYS A 796 -16.32 13.40 -15.48
CA LYS A 796 -15.31 14.12 -16.28
C LYS A 796 -13.90 13.56 -16.06
N GLY A 797 -13.81 12.32 -15.59
CA GLY A 797 -12.56 11.65 -15.27
C GLY A 797 -11.89 12.13 -13.98
N ARG A 798 -12.61 12.81 -13.08
CA ARG A 798 -12.12 13.15 -11.74
C ARG A 798 -12.90 12.38 -10.68
N PHE A 799 -12.18 12.02 -9.62
CA PHE A 799 -12.72 11.22 -8.53
C PHE A 799 -12.51 11.94 -7.19
N ALA A 800 -13.55 12.00 -6.38
CA ALA A 800 -13.50 12.47 -5.00
C ALA A 800 -13.50 11.26 -4.05
N PRO A 801 -12.47 11.09 -3.21
CA PRO A 801 -12.42 9.99 -2.26
C PRO A 801 -13.42 10.18 -1.13
N ALA A 802 -14.05 9.09 -0.70
CA ALA A 802 -14.78 9.00 0.56
C ALA A 802 -14.28 7.78 1.35
N ARG A 803 -13.67 8.04 2.50
CA ARG A 803 -13.09 7.00 3.35
C ARG A 803 -14.19 6.11 3.94
N ALA A 804 -13.80 4.96 4.49
CA ALA A 804 -14.72 3.99 5.09
C ALA A 804 -15.66 4.60 6.15
N ALA A 805 -15.17 5.55 6.96
CA ALA A 805 -15.99 6.26 7.96
C ALA A 805 -17.13 7.10 7.34
N GLU A 806 -17.00 7.49 6.07
CA GLU A 806 -17.99 8.30 5.35
C GLU A 806 -18.87 7.46 4.43
N SER A 807 -18.29 6.48 3.75
CA SER A 807 -18.98 5.65 2.76
C SER A 807 -19.66 4.42 3.38
N GLY A 808 -19.10 3.87 4.46
CA GLY A 808 -19.47 2.58 5.04
C GLY A 808 -18.82 1.36 4.36
N PHE A 809 -17.98 1.59 3.34
CA PHE A 809 -17.21 0.52 2.69
C PHE A 809 -15.89 0.30 3.43
N PHE A 810 -15.88 -0.62 4.40
CA PHE A 810 -14.73 -0.91 5.26
C PHE A 810 -14.19 -2.32 4.99
N VAL A 811 -13.02 -2.41 4.36
CA VAL A 811 -12.39 -3.66 3.92
C VAL A 811 -10.96 -3.75 4.48
N PRO A 812 -10.79 -4.25 5.71
CA PRO A 812 -9.46 -4.52 6.28
C PRO A 812 -8.87 -5.83 5.75
N GLY A 813 -7.55 -5.93 5.81
CA GLY A 813 -6.80 -7.12 5.41
C GLY A 813 -6.63 -7.24 3.89
N GLN A 814 -6.18 -8.40 3.42
CA GLN A 814 -5.80 -8.63 2.03
C GLN A 814 -7.01 -8.97 1.15
N ALA A 815 -7.56 -7.99 0.45
CA ALA A 815 -8.59 -8.20 -0.56
C ALA A 815 -7.99 -8.60 -1.93
N ARG A 816 -8.75 -9.40 -2.69
CA ARG A 816 -8.28 -9.97 -3.98
C ARG A 816 -9.24 -9.76 -5.14
N ASP A 817 -10.53 -9.68 -4.89
CA ASP A 817 -11.52 -9.39 -5.93
C ASP A 817 -12.75 -8.68 -5.35
N ILE A 818 -13.49 -7.97 -6.21
CA ILE A 818 -14.80 -7.39 -5.89
C ILE A 818 -15.78 -7.86 -6.96
N GLN A 819 -16.86 -8.51 -6.52
CA GLN A 819 -17.90 -9.04 -7.40
C GLN A 819 -19.28 -8.56 -6.99
N ARG A 820 -20.18 -8.46 -7.96
CA ARG A 820 -21.58 -8.10 -7.75
C ARG A 820 -22.46 -9.35 -7.81
N LEU A 821 -23.35 -9.52 -6.83
CA LEU A 821 -24.34 -10.60 -6.78
C LEU A 821 -25.75 -10.03 -6.82
N ARG A 822 -26.56 -10.47 -7.77
CA ARG A 822 -27.99 -10.18 -7.82
C ARG A 822 -28.73 -11.07 -6.82
N THR A 823 -29.58 -10.44 -6.00
CA THR A 823 -30.45 -11.14 -5.05
C THR A 823 -31.89 -10.64 -5.17
N LYS A 824 -32.85 -11.33 -4.53
CA LYS A 824 -34.23 -10.83 -4.44
C LYS A 824 -34.36 -9.48 -3.73
N GLN A 825 -33.41 -9.12 -2.88
CA GLN A 825 -33.41 -7.90 -2.09
C GLN A 825 -32.61 -6.77 -2.75
N GLY A 826 -32.10 -6.99 -3.97
CA GLY A 826 -31.20 -6.09 -4.68
C GLY A 826 -29.79 -6.63 -4.79
N GLU A 827 -28.86 -5.77 -5.19
CA GLU A 827 -27.47 -6.14 -5.41
C GLU A 827 -26.71 -6.24 -4.07
N LEU A 828 -25.82 -7.23 -3.99
CA LEU A 828 -24.78 -7.34 -2.98
C LEU A 828 -23.41 -7.16 -3.66
N TYR A 829 -22.46 -6.59 -2.92
CA TYR A 829 -21.08 -6.42 -3.34
C TYR A 829 -20.20 -7.26 -2.44
N VAL A 830 -19.54 -8.26 -3.00
CA VAL A 830 -18.71 -9.23 -2.27
C VAL A 830 -17.26 -8.92 -2.52
N VAL A 831 -16.49 -8.79 -1.44
CA VAL A 831 -15.04 -8.61 -1.48
C VAL A 831 -14.38 -9.89 -0.96
N THR A 832 -13.66 -10.60 -1.82
CA THR A 832 -12.91 -11.79 -1.41
C THR A 832 -11.61 -11.40 -0.72
N ARG A 833 -11.20 -12.19 0.27
CA ARG A 833 -10.01 -11.90 1.08
C ARG A 833 -9.13 -13.13 1.28
N ASN A 834 -7.82 -12.93 1.22
CA ASN A 834 -6.82 -13.94 1.51
C ASN A 834 -6.75 -14.22 3.02
N ASN A 835 -6.68 -15.49 3.42
CA ASN A 835 -6.63 -15.95 4.81
C ASN A 835 -7.82 -15.48 5.69
N ASP A 836 -8.95 -15.11 5.08
CA ASP A 836 -10.12 -14.61 5.81
C ASP A 836 -11.42 -14.94 5.05
N ARG A 837 -12.57 -14.66 5.68
CA ARG A 837 -13.89 -14.72 5.05
C ARG A 837 -14.10 -13.53 4.10
N PRO A 838 -14.88 -13.70 3.02
CA PRO A 838 -15.35 -12.59 2.21
C PRO A 838 -16.18 -11.59 3.04
N LEU A 839 -16.13 -10.31 2.66
CA LEU A 839 -17.02 -9.27 3.19
C LEU A 839 -18.14 -9.00 2.18
N VAL A 840 -19.33 -8.66 2.68
CA VAL A 840 -20.51 -8.43 1.84
C VAL A 840 -21.15 -7.11 2.20
N PHE A 841 -21.36 -6.26 1.20
CA PHE A 841 -21.97 -4.94 1.36
C PHE A 841 -23.25 -4.83 0.54
N ARG A 842 -24.16 -3.98 1.01
CA ARG A 842 -25.36 -3.57 0.28
C ARG A 842 -25.40 -2.05 0.21
N THR A 843 -25.82 -1.47 -0.92
CA THR A 843 -26.09 -0.04 -0.98
C THR A 843 -27.39 0.30 -0.27
N THR A 844 -27.39 1.38 0.50
CA THR A 844 -28.58 1.85 1.18
C THR A 844 -29.43 2.63 0.18
N THR A 845 -30.32 1.96 -0.55
CA THR A 845 -31.24 2.62 -1.50
C THR A 845 -31.96 3.80 -0.87
N ARG A 846 -32.08 4.92 -1.59
CA ARG A 846 -33.02 5.98 -1.22
C ARG A 846 -34.42 5.36 -1.13
N ALA A 847 -34.89 5.13 0.10
CA ALA A 847 -36.30 4.84 0.31
C ALA A 847 -37.09 6.08 -0.14
N GLY A 848 -37.78 5.95 -1.27
CA GLY A 848 -38.71 6.95 -1.79
C GLY A 848 -38.27 7.63 -3.10
N GLN A 849 -38.77 7.10 -4.21
CA GLN A 849 -39.71 7.87 -5.02
C GLN A 849 -41.10 7.26 -4.87
#